data_AF-A0AAD7RKY8-F1
#
_entry.id   AF-A0AAD7RKY8-F1
#
_cell.length_a   1.000
_cell.length_b   1.000
_cell.length_c   1.000
_cell.angle_alpha   90.00
_cell.angle_beta   90.00
_cell.angle_gamma   90.00
#
_symmetry.space_group_name_H-M   'P 1'
#
loop_
_entity.id
_entity.type
_entity.pdbx_description
1 polymer ?
#
loop_
_entity_poly.entity_id
_entity_poly.type
_entity_poly.pdbx_seq_one_letter_code
_entity_poly.pdbx_strand_id
1 'polypeptide(L)'
;MSKFVLPKQSCSCEEAPSGHVLTVFVISPLRGPREGGTLVTIRGENLGLEFAQIQDHVKVAEVDCTPIREGYIPAEQIVCEMGKAEKSQYAGNVQVCVGECRPEFMATSYKYYYFVVPKLLHLKPSRGPVSGGTMVNITGSNLDAGSNVSIFFKDQKCTYHRRGGQWILCRSQASLHGCGNMSVAVNVDRALLQRDLRFQYVEDPTILKLEPEWSIFSGNTAVTVTGTNLDVIQSPMIRAKYNGRETVNTCIVISSSTMLCQAPELPVSLSQSDEAEQPDEFGFILDDVQSVKALNTTRFTYHPNPVLETLSMSGVLELKPGSPIILKLNFSVLIGEKPCTVTISDTQLLCESPNLTGRHKVLVRVGGMEFSPGVVHISSDSPLSSTAMVSIAGAGALLIFFIVLVLIDSPLSKPFAELQTDIHELTSDLDGAGIPFLDYRAYSMRVLFPGIEEHPVLRDLEVQGCRREQVEKGLKLFGQLVNNKAFLLCVIRALESQRSFSMRDRGNLASLVITALQTKLEYATDLLKHLLSDLIHRNLESNNHPKLLLRRTESVAEKMLTNWFTLLLYKFLKECAGEPLFSLFCAIKQQMEKGPIDTITGEARYSLSEDKLIRQQIDYKTLGGGGRRGVGAINCIHPDNEKSAEIQVKVLNCDSISQVKEKILDTVYKNVPYSQRHKAPDMDLEWRQGRGVRLILQDEDVTTKIETDWRRLNTLSHYQVPDNAVMALIPRQLMAYSVNNSTVSRTSASKYESMARYTGSPDSQRSRTPMLTPDTESGVKVWHLVKNHEHGDQKEGDRGSKMVSEIYLTRLLATKGTLQKFVDDLFETIFSTAHRGSALPLAIKYMFDFLDEQADKHGIHDPHVRHTWKSNCLPLRFWVNVIKNPQFVFDIHKTSITDACLSVVAQTFMDSCSTSEHRLGKDSPSNKLLYAKDIPSYKSWVDRYYWDISRMPAISEQDMNAYLAEQSRLHAQEFSTLSSLSEIYSYTHKYSQEIVDVLEQDGVARKQKLAFKLEQVVTLMSPDS
;
A
#
# COMPACT_ATOMS: atom_id res chain seq x y z
N MET A 1 -62.82 -27.48 -70.31
CA MET A 1 -61.96 -28.64 -69.96
C MET A 1 -60.53 -28.24 -70.30
N SER A 2 -59.58 -28.19 -69.37
CA SER A 2 -58.83 -29.36 -68.87
C SER A 2 -58.07 -29.07 -67.55
N LYS A 3 -57.75 -30.13 -66.81
CA LYS A 3 -57.32 -30.17 -65.39
C LYS A 3 -55.86 -29.77 -65.14
N PHE A 4 -55.63 -29.10 -64.00
CA PHE A 4 -54.34 -28.76 -63.39
C PHE A 4 -53.94 -29.76 -62.29
N VAL A 5 -52.65 -30.10 -62.21
CA VAL A 5 -51.97 -30.70 -61.03
C VAL A 5 -50.59 -30.03 -60.90
N LEU A 6 -50.24 -29.56 -59.70
CA LEU A 6 -48.95 -28.97 -59.31
C LEU A 6 -48.24 -29.87 -58.27
N PRO A 7 -46.89 -29.96 -58.26
CA PRO A 7 -46.16 -30.42 -57.08
C PRO A 7 -45.19 -29.37 -56.50
N LYS A 8 -45.16 -29.37 -55.16
CA LYS A 8 -44.18 -28.88 -54.16
C LYS A 8 -42.97 -28.02 -54.61
N GLN A 9 -42.84 -26.85 -53.97
CA GLN A 9 -41.55 -26.20 -53.71
C GLN A 9 -41.52 -25.70 -52.26
N SER A 10 -40.48 -26.10 -51.53
CA SER A 10 -40.11 -25.59 -50.21
C SER A 10 -39.37 -24.26 -50.36
N CYS A 11 -39.79 -23.22 -49.64
CA CYS A 11 -38.95 -22.05 -49.38
C CYS A 11 -38.61 -22.02 -47.89
N SER A 12 -37.31 -22.06 -47.61
CA SER A 12 -36.66 -21.84 -46.32
C SER A 12 -36.76 -20.39 -45.88
N CYS A 13 -36.81 -20.17 -44.57
CA CYS A 13 -36.74 -18.86 -43.94
C CYS A 13 -35.38 -18.18 -44.22
N GLU A 14 -35.38 -16.93 -44.65
CA GLU A 14 -34.27 -16.01 -44.44
C GLU A 14 -34.69 -15.00 -43.37
N GLU A 15 -34.17 -15.20 -42.16
CA GLU A 15 -34.15 -14.19 -41.10
C GLU A 15 -33.13 -13.09 -41.47
N ALA A 16 -33.50 -11.84 -41.25
CA ALA A 16 -32.54 -10.74 -41.27
C ALA A 16 -31.57 -10.88 -40.06
N PRO A 17 -30.26 -10.65 -40.21
CA PRO A 17 -29.30 -10.96 -39.15
C PRO A 17 -29.39 -9.96 -38.00
N SER A 18 -29.54 -10.45 -36.76
CA SER A 18 -29.15 -9.69 -35.58
C SER A 18 -27.64 -9.45 -35.63
N GLY A 19 -27.21 -8.21 -35.79
CA GLY A 19 -25.80 -7.84 -35.96
C GLY A 19 -24.98 -8.12 -34.70
N HIS A 20 -24.47 -9.34 -34.56
CA HIS A 20 -23.45 -9.69 -33.58
C HIS A 20 -22.10 -9.13 -34.04
N VAL A 21 -21.67 -8.01 -33.47
CA VAL A 21 -20.40 -7.35 -33.84
C VAL A 21 -19.22 -8.22 -33.42
N LEU A 22 -18.33 -8.56 -34.36
CA LEU A 22 -17.09 -9.26 -34.06
C LEU A 22 -16.11 -8.30 -33.37
N THR A 23 -15.54 -8.72 -32.25
CA THR A 23 -14.70 -7.84 -31.42
C THR A 23 -13.51 -8.58 -30.83
N VAL A 24 -12.36 -7.91 -30.74
CA VAL A 24 -11.14 -8.44 -30.11
C VAL A 24 -10.85 -7.63 -28.85
N PHE A 25 -10.93 -8.28 -27.69
CA PHE A 25 -10.78 -7.62 -26.39
C PHE A 25 -9.41 -7.83 -25.74
N VAL A 26 -8.77 -8.98 -25.98
CA VAL A 26 -7.51 -9.37 -25.33
C VAL A 26 -6.54 -9.93 -26.36
N ILE A 27 -5.29 -9.50 -26.25
CA ILE A 27 -4.15 -10.00 -27.02
C ILE A 27 -3.04 -10.32 -26.03
N SER A 28 -2.50 -11.53 -26.08
CA SER A 28 -1.41 -11.97 -25.21
C SER A 28 -0.50 -12.97 -25.90
N PRO A 29 0.83 -12.76 -25.91
CA PRO A 29 1.55 -11.58 -25.45
C PRO A 29 1.31 -10.36 -26.37
N LEU A 30 1.59 -9.15 -25.89
CA LEU A 30 1.46 -7.91 -26.69
C LEU A 30 2.72 -7.58 -27.52
N ARG A 31 3.78 -8.37 -27.38
CA ARG A 31 5.09 -8.13 -27.99
C ARG A 31 5.73 -9.45 -28.41
N GLY A 32 6.42 -9.45 -29.54
CA GLY A 32 7.19 -10.61 -30.01
C GLY A 32 8.40 -10.23 -30.85
N PRO A 33 9.35 -11.17 -31.02
CA PRO A 33 10.47 -11.01 -31.96
C PRO A 33 10.01 -10.83 -33.41
N ARG A 34 10.84 -10.16 -34.22
CA ARG A 34 10.58 -9.96 -35.66
C ARG A 34 10.69 -11.25 -36.46
N GLU A 35 11.47 -12.20 -35.97
CA GLU A 35 11.72 -13.51 -36.58
C GLU A 35 10.47 -14.42 -36.58
N GLY A 36 9.44 -14.06 -35.80
CA GLY A 36 8.18 -14.79 -35.71
C GLY A 36 8.21 -15.96 -34.73
N GLY A 37 7.21 -16.83 -34.83
CA GLY A 37 7.03 -18.01 -33.97
C GLY A 37 6.35 -17.75 -32.63
N THR A 38 5.98 -16.49 -32.35
CA THR A 38 5.20 -16.14 -31.16
C THR A 38 3.79 -16.71 -31.28
N LEU A 39 3.36 -17.50 -30.31
CA LEU A 39 1.98 -17.90 -30.15
C LEU A 39 1.18 -16.77 -29.52
N VAL A 40 0.36 -16.11 -30.32
CA VAL A 40 -0.51 -15.00 -29.89
C VAL A 40 -1.89 -15.56 -29.61
N THR A 41 -2.35 -15.37 -28.38
CA THR A 41 -3.72 -15.65 -27.96
C THR A 41 -4.56 -14.39 -28.15
N ILE A 42 -5.58 -14.51 -28.98
CA ILE A 42 -6.56 -13.48 -29.31
C ILE A 42 -7.89 -13.93 -28.70
N ARG A 43 -8.47 -13.12 -27.80
CA ARG A 43 -9.82 -13.37 -27.25
C ARG A 43 -10.78 -12.27 -27.63
N GLY A 44 -12.00 -12.66 -27.91
CA GLY A 44 -13.03 -11.80 -28.47
C GLY A 44 -14.41 -12.42 -28.38
N GLU A 45 -15.37 -11.77 -29.01
CA GLU A 45 -16.71 -12.31 -29.23
C GLU A 45 -16.92 -12.50 -30.73
N ASN A 46 -17.59 -13.60 -31.10
CA ASN A 46 -17.94 -13.99 -32.47
C ASN A 46 -16.74 -14.22 -33.40
N LEU A 47 -15.63 -14.75 -32.87
CA LEU A 47 -14.39 -15.04 -33.63
C LEU A 47 -14.48 -16.32 -34.51
N GLY A 48 -15.63 -16.57 -35.13
CA GLY A 48 -15.92 -17.75 -35.95
C GLY A 48 -16.42 -18.93 -35.13
N LEU A 49 -17.32 -19.74 -35.71
CA LEU A 49 -17.91 -20.94 -35.07
C LEU A 49 -17.15 -22.21 -35.46
N GLU A 50 -16.53 -22.21 -36.64
CA GLU A 50 -15.71 -23.32 -37.14
C GLU A 50 -14.29 -22.86 -37.45
N PHE A 51 -13.30 -23.70 -37.14
CA PHE A 51 -11.88 -23.39 -37.36
C PHE A 51 -11.56 -23.05 -38.83
N ALA A 52 -12.25 -23.67 -39.79
CA ALA A 52 -12.05 -23.42 -41.21
C ALA A 52 -12.36 -21.97 -41.62
N GLN A 53 -13.19 -21.25 -40.85
CA GLN A 53 -13.56 -19.86 -41.14
C GLN A 53 -12.42 -18.87 -40.86
N ILE A 54 -11.46 -19.24 -40.02
CA ILE A 54 -10.38 -18.35 -39.55
C ILE A 54 -8.98 -18.79 -39.99
N GLN A 55 -8.83 -19.99 -40.58
CA GLN A 55 -7.54 -20.65 -40.84
C GLN A 55 -6.53 -19.81 -41.63
N ASP A 56 -6.97 -18.94 -42.56
CA ASP A 56 -6.09 -18.08 -43.37
C ASP A 56 -6.41 -16.59 -43.22
N HIS A 57 -7.17 -16.21 -42.19
CA HIS A 57 -7.83 -14.91 -42.09
C HIS A 57 -7.44 -14.08 -40.85
N VAL A 58 -6.31 -14.43 -40.22
CA VAL A 58 -5.79 -13.71 -39.04
C VAL A 58 -4.49 -13.00 -39.39
N LYS A 59 -4.50 -11.67 -39.24
CA LYS A 59 -3.32 -10.82 -39.40
C LYS A 59 -3.06 -10.04 -38.12
N VAL A 60 -1.79 -9.88 -37.76
CA VAL A 60 -1.37 -9.15 -36.57
C VAL A 60 -0.29 -8.16 -37.00
N ALA A 61 -0.59 -6.87 -36.90
CA ALA A 61 0.28 -5.79 -37.36
C ALA A 61 0.75 -5.99 -38.81
N GLU A 62 -0.21 -6.33 -39.69
CA GLU A 62 -0.01 -6.61 -41.13
C GLU A 62 0.86 -7.85 -41.45
N VAL A 63 1.18 -8.67 -40.45
CA VAL A 63 1.90 -9.94 -40.60
C VAL A 63 0.91 -11.10 -40.45
N ASP A 64 1.04 -12.12 -41.29
CA ASP A 64 0.19 -13.31 -41.23
C ASP A 64 0.42 -14.05 -39.90
N CYS A 65 -0.67 -14.46 -39.25
CA CYS A 65 -0.65 -15.26 -38.03
C CYS A 65 -1.45 -16.55 -38.25
N THR A 66 -0.78 -17.68 -38.32
CA THR A 66 -1.39 -18.97 -38.69
C THR A 66 -2.11 -19.58 -37.48
N PRO A 67 -3.45 -19.71 -37.46
CA PRO A 67 -4.18 -20.28 -36.33
C PRO A 67 -3.86 -21.76 -36.08
N ILE A 68 -3.89 -22.16 -34.82
CA ILE A 68 -3.62 -23.51 -34.35
C ILE A 68 -4.91 -24.13 -33.83
N ARG A 69 -5.24 -25.34 -34.30
CA ARG A 69 -6.50 -26.02 -34.02
C ARG A 69 -6.69 -26.30 -32.53
N GLU A 70 -5.65 -26.71 -31.83
CA GLU A 70 -5.67 -27.06 -30.41
C GLU A 70 -5.91 -25.85 -29.49
N GLY A 71 -5.62 -24.64 -29.96
CA GLY A 71 -5.80 -23.39 -29.20
C GLY A 71 -7.07 -22.61 -29.56
N TYR A 72 -7.86 -23.11 -30.50
CA TYR A 72 -9.10 -22.48 -30.94
C TYR A 72 -10.29 -22.88 -30.06
N ILE A 73 -11.02 -21.89 -29.56
CA ILE A 73 -12.30 -22.07 -28.85
C ILE A 73 -13.37 -21.36 -29.68
N PRO A 74 -14.43 -22.05 -30.14
CA PRO A 74 -15.48 -21.48 -30.97
C PRO A 74 -16.02 -20.17 -30.41
N ALA A 75 -16.13 -19.16 -31.26
CA ALA A 75 -16.58 -17.78 -31.02
C ALA A 75 -15.77 -16.96 -30.01
N GLU A 76 -14.81 -17.54 -29.27
CA GLU A 76 -14.22 -16.92 -28.09
C GLU A 76 -12.70 -16.70 -28.19
N GLN A 77 -11.95 -17.64 -28.75
CA GLN A 77 -10.48 -17.62 -28.70
C GLN A 77 -9.84 -18.18 -29.96
N ILE A 78 -8.81 -17.49 -30.43
CA ILE A 78 -7.88 -17.96 -31.46
C ILE A 78 -6.47 -17.91 -30.87
N VAL A 79 -5.73 -19.02 -30.99
CA VAL A 79 -4.27 -19.01 -30.81
C VAL A 79 -3.65 -19.16 -32.18
N CYS A 80 -2.75 -18.26 -32.55
CA CYS A 80 -2.07 -18.30 -33.84
C CYS A 80 -0.56 -18.09 -33.69
N GLU A 81 0.21 -18.72 -34.57
CA GLU A 81 1.67 -18.57 -34.64
C GLU A 81 2.04 -17.43 -35.59
N MET A 82 2.79 -16.46 -35.10
CA MET A 82 3.22 -15.28 -35.86
C MET A 82 4.21 -15.62 -36.97
N GLY A 83 3.98 -15.08 -38.17
CA GLY A 83 4.95 -15.04 -39.25
C GLY A 83 6.14 -14.10 -38.99
N LYS A 84 7.05 -14.02 -39.95
CA LYS A 84 8.22 -13.13 -39.91
C LYS A 84 7.80 -11.71 -40.33
N ALA A 85 8.17 -10.71 -39.53
CA ALA A 85 7.90 -9.30 -39.80
C ALA A 85 9.01 -8.64 -40.62
N GLU A 86 8.64 -7.77 -41.55
CA GLU A 86 9.58 -6.93 -42.30
C GLU A 86 10.16 -5.79 -41.45
N LYS A 87 11.16 -5.08 -41.98
CA LYS A 87 11.76 -3.95 -41.26
C LYS A 87 10.76 -2.81 -41.02
N SER A 88 9.89 -2.55 -41.99
CA SER A 88 8.81 -1.54 -41.99
C SER A 88 7.69 -1.82 -40.98
N GLN A 89 7.52 -3.08 -40.55
CA GLN A 89 6.43 -3.51 -39.67
C GLN A 89 6.89 -3.46 -38.21
N TYR A 90 6.63 -2.33 -37.53
CA TYR A 90 7.06 -2.09 -36.14
C TYR A 90 5.94 -2.38 -35.11
N ALA A 91 4.70 -2.00 -35.43
CA ALA A 91 3.53 -2.19 -34.59
C ALA A 91 2.25 -2.06 -35.41
N GLY A 92 1.16 -2.66 -34.93
CA GLY A 92 -0.15 -2.52 -35.56
C GLY A 92 -1.23 -3.34 -34.85
N ASN A 93 -2.47 -3.23 -35.33
CA ASN A 93 -3.62 -3.92 -34.75
C ASN A 93 -3.67 -5.40 -35.16
N VAL A 94 -4.38 -6.19 -34.37
CA VAL A 94 -4.84 -7.53 -34.76
C VAL A 94 -6.10 -7.36 -35.59
N GLN A 95 -6.13 -8.00 -36.75
CA GLN A 95 -7.27 -8.09 -37.66
C GLN A 95 -7.66 -9.56 -37.80
N VAL A 96 -8.90 -9.87 -37.44
CA VAL A 96 -9.48 -11.20 -37.59
C VAL A 96 -10.64 -11.08 -38.56
N CYS A 97 -10.62 -11.88 -39.61
CA CYS A 97 -11.74 -12.05 -40.53
C CYS A 97 -12.35 -13.45 -40.33
N VAL A 98 -13.67 -13.55 -40.35
CA VAL A 98 -14.41 -14.82 -40.19
C VAL A 98 -15.16 -15.13 -41.48
N GLY A 99 -14.77 -16.20 -42.16
CA GLY A 99 -15.39 -16.59 -43.44
C GLY A 99 -14.99 -15.64 -44.57
N GLU A 100 -15.94 -14.94 -45.20
CA GLU A 100 -15.62 -13.97 -46.24
C GLU A 100 -15.17 -12.63 -45.63
N CYS A 101 -13.99 -12.12 -46.02
CA CYS A 101 -13.43 -10.87 -45.49
C CYS A 101 -14.12 -9.61 -46.01
N ARG A 102 -15.40 -9.47 -45.67
CA ARG A 102 -16.19 -8.26 -45.81
C ARG A 102 -16.10 -7.45 -44.51
N PRO A 103 -16.27 -6.12 -44.54
CA PRO A 103 -16.16 -5.26 -43.34
C PRO A 103 -17.03 -5.71 -42.16
N GLU A 104 -18.18 -6.32 -42.44
CA GLU A 104 -19.15 -6.83 -41.46
C GLU A 104 -18.65 -8.07 -40.68
N PHE A 105 -17.67 -8.79 -41.22
CA PHE A 105 -17.08 -10.01 -40.63
C PHE A 105 -15.61 -9.80 -40.21
N MET A 106 -15.21 -8.55 -40.03
CA MET A 106 -13.85 -8.18 -39.62
C MET A 106 -13.83 -7.57 -38.23
N ALA A 107 -13.01 -8.11 -37.33
CA ALA A 107 -12.71 -7.53 -36.04
C ALA A 107 -11.30 -6.93 -36.05
N THR A 108 -11.17 -5.71 -35.53
CA THR A 108 -9.87 -5.06 -35.30
C THR A 108 -9.68 -4.82 -33.81
N SER A 109 -8.51 -5.16 -33.26
CA SER A 109 -8.21 -4.89 -31.86
C SER A 109 -8.00 -3.39 -31.60
N TYR A 110 -8.30 -2.93 -30.39
CA TYR A 110 -7.99 -1.57 -29.95
C TYR A 110 -6.54 -1.41 -29.44
N LYS A 111 -5.88 -2.52 -29.08
CA LYS A 111 -4.45 -2.53 -28.68
C LYS A 111 -3.56 -2.88 -29.87
N TYR A 112 -2.39 -2.27 -29.92
CA TYR A 112 -1.33 -2.65 -30.84
C TYR A 112 -0.51 -3.83 -30.31
N TYR A 113 -0.10 -4.68 -31.25
CA TYR A 113 0.98 -5.65 -31.08
C TYR A 113 2.29 -5.03 -31.58
N TYR A 114 3.40 -5.28 -30.87
CA TYR A 114 4.70 -4.67 -31.19
C TYR A 114 5.74 -5.73 -31.55
N PHE A 115 6.44 -5.50 -32.66
CA PHE A 115 7.64 -6.27 -33.02
C PHE A 115 8.89 -5.62 -32.43
N VAL A 116 9.53 -6.34 -31.53
CA VAL A 116 10.71 -5.88 -30.79
C VAL A 116 11.93 -6.74 -31.14
N VAL A 117 13.11 -6.21 -30.86
CA VAL A 117 14.37 -6.95 -30.97
C VAL A 117 14.87 -7.21 -29.56
N PRO A 118 14.74 -8.44 -29.03
CA PRO A 118 15.30 -8.80 -27.73
C PRO A 118 16.83 -8.72 -27.77
N LYS A 119 17.45 -8.27 -26.68
CA LYS A 119 18.92 -8.17 -26.57
C LYS A 119 19.40 -8.63 -25.22
N LEU A 120 20.48 -9.39 -25.19
CA LEU A 120 21.17 -9.79 -23.96
C LEU A 120 22.24 -8.75 -23.59
N LEU A 121 22.35 -8.42 -22.30
CA LEU A 121 23.30 -7.44 -21.77
C LEU A 121 24.31 -8.08 -20.82
N HIS A 122 23.86 -8.60 -19.68
CA HIS A 122 24.71 -9.19 -18.65
C HIS A 122 24.08 -10.45 -18.05
N LEU A 123 24.85 -11.19 -17.26
CA LEU A 123 24.32 -12.26 -16.40
C LEU A 123 24.92 -12.15 -15.00
N LYS A 124 24.14 -12.48 -13.97
CA LYS A 124 24.59 -12.49 -12.57
C LYS A 124 23.84 -13.58 -11.77
N PRO A 125 24.52 -14.39 -10.93
CA PRO A 125 25.98 -14.49 -10.81
C PRO A 125 26.61 -15.04 -12.11
N SER A 126 27.90 -14.76 -12.31
CA SER A 126 28.66 -15.25 -13.47
C SER A 126 29.32 -16.60 -13.26
N ARG A 127 29.18 -17.18 -12.07
CA ARG A 127 29.71 -18.50 -11.70
C ARG A 127 28.79 -19.21 -10.72
N GLY A 128 28.92 -20.54 -10.65
CA GLY A 128 28.22 -21.41 -9.71
C GLY A 128 28.77 -22.84 -9.70
N PRO A 129 28.33 -23.70 -8.77
CA PRO A 129 28.83 -25.07 -8.61
C PRO A 129 28.57 -25.94 -9.85
N VAL A 130 29.49 -26.87 -10.12
CA VAL A 130 29.38 -27.86 -11.22
C VAL A 130 28.17 -28.77 -11.06
N SER A 131 27.71 -29.01 -9.82
CA SER A 131 26.44 -29.70 -9.53
C SER A 131 25.19 -28.93 -9.98
N GLY A 132 25.30 -27.65 -10.31
CA GLY A 132 24.17 -26.82 -10.74
C GLY A 132 23.31 -26.30 -9.58
N GLY A 133 22.13 -25.80 -9.91
CA GLY A 133 21.17 -25.25 -8.94
C GLY A 133 21.25 -23.74 -8.72
N THR A 134 22.18 -23.06 -9.40
CA THR A 134 22.39 -21.61 -9.31
C THR A 134 21.27 -20.85 -10.03
N MET A 135 20.69 -19.86 -9.37
CA MET A 135 19.68 -18.97 -9.94
C MET A 135 20.36 -17.82 -10.70
N VAL A 136 20.43 -17.96 -12.03
CA VAL A 136 21.10 -17.02 -12.93
C VAL A 136 20.11 -16.01 -13.47
N ASN A 137 20.36 -14.72 -13.19
CA ASN A 137 19.63 -13.59 -13.72
C ASN A 137 20.34 -13.05 -14.97
N ILE A 138 19.76 -13.26 -16.14
CA ILE A 138 20.23 -12.76 -17.43
C ILE A 138 19.50 -11.45 -17.71
N THR A 139 20.22 -10.33 -17.75
CA THR A 139 19.66 -9.00 -18.00
C THR A 139 19.78 -8.59 -19.46
N GLY A 140 18.88 -7.72 -19.91
CA GLY A 140 18.76 -7.35 -21.31
C GLY A 140 17.71 -6.29 -21.58
N SER A 141 17.21 -6.25 -22.81
CA SER A 141 16.06 -5.45 -23.22
C SER A 141 15.08 -6.27 -24.06
N ASN A 142 13.79 -5.95 -23.93
CA ASN A 142 12.68 -6.65 -24.57
C ASN A 142 12.68 -8.17 -24.32
N LEU A 143 13.10 -8.61 -23.13
CA LEU A 143 13.18 -10.02 -22.77
C LEU A 143 11.83 -10.63 -22.37
N ASP A 144 10.79 -9.80 -22.22
CA ASP A 144 9.40 -10.19 -22.05
C ASP A 144 8.70 -10.54 -23.37
N ALA A 145 9.35 -10.33 -24.51
CA ALA A 145 8.82 -10.61 -25.83
C ALA A 145 8.58 -12.10 -26.09
N GLY A 146 7.60 -12.41 -26.92
CA GLY A 146 7.35 -13.75 -27.41
C GLY A 146 6.49 -14.59 -26.46
N SER A 147 6.19 -15.83 -26.84
CA SER A 147 5.36 -16.74 -26.02
C SER A 147 6.19 -17.81 -25.32
N ASN A 148 7.33 -18.17 -25.91
CA ASN A 148 8.22 -19.20 -25.41
C ASN A 148 9.66 -18.67 -25.29
N VAL A 149 10.36 -19.09 -24.24
CA VAL A 149 11.77 -18.79 -24.04
C VAL A 149 12.51 -20.04 -23.59
N SER A 150 13.68 -20.28 -24.18
CA SER A 150 14.59 -21.33 -23.76
C SER A 150 16.00 -20.79 -23.63
N ILE A 151 16.68 -21.20 -22.56
CA ILE A 151 18.01 -20.72 -22.20
C ILE A 151 18.92 -21.92 -22.17
N PHE A 152 20.09 -21.80 -22.80
CA PHE A 152 21.07 -22.87 -22.91
C PHE A 152 22.43 -22.40 -22.44
N PHE A 153 23.06 -23.18 -21.57
CA PHE A 153 24.46 -23.04 -21.22
C PHE A 153 25.20 -24.08 -22.06
N LYS A 154 25.78 -23.62 -23.18
CA LYS A 154 26.28 -24.45 -24.28
C LYS A 154 25.16 -25.31 -24.88
N ASP A 155 25.10 -26.58 -24.53
CA ASP A 155 24.13 -27.59 -24.97
C ASP A 155 23.12 -27.97 -23.87
N GLN A 156 23.30 -27.44 -22.65
CA GLN A 156 22.47 -27.79 -21.50
C GLN A 156 21.36 -26.77 -21.26
N LYS A 157 20.11 -27.23 -21.24
CA LYS A 157 18.94 -26.35 -21.02
C LYS A 157 18.86 -25.92 -19.55
N CYS A 158 18.85 -24.61 -19.32
CA CYS A 158 18.58 -24.01 -18.01
C CYS A 158 17.08 -24.12 -17.69
N THR A 159 16.73 -24.41 -16.45
CA THR A 159 15.31 -24.50 -16.04
C THR A 159 14.73 -23.10 -15.94
N TYR A 160 13.79 -22.78 -16.82
CA TYR A 160 13.09 -21.49 -16.82
C TYR A 160 12.32 -21.26 -15.51
N HIS A 161 12.43 -20.06 -14.93
CA HIS A 161 11.68 -19.67 -13.74
C HIS A 161 10.71 -18.52 -14.01
N ARG A 162 11.21 -17.35 -14.42
CA ARG A 162 10.39 -16.17 -14.78
C ARG A 162 11.18 -15.17 -15.62
N ARG A 163 10.48 -14.24 -16.27
CA ARG A 163 11.10 -13.13 -17.03
C ARG A 163 10.32 -11.82 -16.86
N GLY A 164 10.96 -10.72 -17.24
CA GLY A 164 10.38 -9.39 -17.39
C GLY A 164 11.07 -8.64 -18.52
N GLY A 165 10.68 -7.39 -18.77
CA GLY A 165 11.17 -6.65 -19.95
C GLY A 165 12.70 -6.48 -20.03
N GLN A 166 13.40 -6.55 -18.91
CA GLN A 166 14.85 -6.38 -18.83
C GLN A 166 15.60 -7.57 -18.23
N TRP A 167 14.93 -8.69 -17.93
CA TRP A 167 15.57 -9.79 -17.21
C TRP A 167 14.90 -11.15 -17.46
N ILE A 168 15.68 -12.22 -17.39
CA ILE A 168 15.25 -13.62 -17.41
C ILE A 168 15.95 -14.33 -16.26
N LEU A 169 15.19 -15.01 -15.43
CA LEU A 169 15.68 -15.79 -14.31
C LEU A 169 15.53 -17.29 -14.62
N CYS A 170 16.63 -18.03 -14.55
CA CYS A 170 16.65 -19.48 -14.77
C CYS A 170 17.58 -20.18 -13.76
N ARG A 171 17.35 -21.48 -13.52
CA ARG A 171 18.17 -22.33 -12.64
C ARG A 171 19.13 -23.19 -13.46
N SER A 172 20.43 -23.11 -13.19
CA SER A 172 21.45 -23.93 -13.85
C SER A 172 21.26 -25.41 -13.53
N GLN A 173 21.68 -26.27 -14.45
CA GLN A 173 21.68 -27.72 -14.30
C GLN A 173 23.11 -28.22 -14.07
N ALA A 174 23.26 -29.46 -13.57
CA ALA A 174 24.57 -30.08 -13.38
C ALA A 174 25.36 -30.10 -14.70
N SER A 175 26.62 -29.68 -14.69
CA SER A 175 27.40 -29.54 -15.92
C SER A 175 27.86 -30.89 -16.46
N LEU A 176 27.59 -31.17 -17.75
CA LEU A 176 28.12 -32.34 -18.46
C LEU A 176 29.58 -32.16 -18.88
N HIS A 177 30.09 -30.93 -18.88
CA HIS A 177 31.43 -30.58 -19.34
C HIS A 177 32.40 -30.30 -18.19
N GLY A 178 31.97 -30.52 -16.94
CA GLY A 178 32.77 -30.24 -15.74
C GLY A 178 32.97 -28.75 -15.49
N CYS A 179 34.05 -28.41 -14.79
CA CYS A 179 34.39 -27.01 -14.49
C CYS A 179 34.87 -26.27 -15.75
N GLY A 180 34.41 -25.04 -15.95
CA GLY A 180 34.80 -24.23 -17.10
C GLY A 180 33.77 -23.18 -17.51
N ASN A 181 34.14 -22.36 -18.48
CA ASN A 181 33.27 -21.32 -19.04
C ASN A 181 32.33 -21.89 -20.10
N MET A 182 31.03 -21.73 -19.90
CA MET A 182 29.98 -22.10 -20.86
C MET A 182 29.38 -20.85 -21.50
N SER A 183 29.25 -20.86 -22.83
CA SER A 183 28.54 -19.81 -23.56
C SER A 183 27.04 -19.86 -23.26
N VAL A 184 26.40 -18.72 -23.04
CA VAL A 184 24.96 -18.63 -22.79
C VAL A 184 24.23 -18.19 -24.05
N ALA A 185 23.27 -19.00 -24.49
CA ALA A 185 22.37 -18.70 -25.60
C ALA A 185 20.92 -18.61 -25.09
N VAL A 186 20.15 -17.67 -25.63
CA VAL A 186 18.73 -17.52 -25.30
C VAL A 186 17.93 -17.53 -26.59
N ASN A 187 16.94 -18.41 -26.68
CA ASN A 187 15.98 -18.44 -27.78
C ASN A 187 14.66 -17.87 -27.28
N VAL A 188 14.14 -16.87 -27.98
CA VAL A 188 12.80 -16.32 -27.79
C VAL A 188 12.02 -16.64 -29.05
N ASP A 189 11.09 -17.59 -28.98
CA ASP A 189 10.41 -18.16 -30.15
C ASP A 189 11.41 -18.52 -31.29
N ARG A 190 11.32 -17.92 -32.48
CA ARG A 190 12.29 -18.14 -33.59
C ARG A 190 13.52 -17.23 -33.53
N ALA A 191 13.59 -16.28 -32.59
CA ALA A 191 14.76 -15.42 -32.43
C ALA A 191 15.84 -16.10 -31.59
N LEU A 192 17.02 -16.28 -32.21
CA LEU A 192 18.22 -16.77 -31.56
C LEU A 192 19.07 -15.59 -31.08
N LEU A 193 19.18 -15.42 -29.77
CA LEU A 193 19.98 -14.36 -29.15
C LEU A 193 21.35 -14.91 -28.80
N GLN A 194 22.36 -14.46 -29.55
CA GLN A 194 23.76 -14.79 -29.31
C GLN A 194 24.56 -13.53 -28.96
N ARG A 195 25.20 -13.59 -27.80
CA ARG A 195 26.19 -12.61 -27.31
C ARG A 195 27.28 -13.40 -26.58
N ASP A 196 28.47 -12.82 -26.42
CA ASP A 196 29.58 -13.38 -25.64
C ASP A 196 29.32 -13.39 -24.10
N LEU A 197 28.14 -13.84 -23.67
CA LEU A 197 27.85 -14.10 -22.26
C LEU A 197 28.39 -15.47 -21.88
N ARG A 198 29.10 -15.54 -20.76
CA ARG A 198 29.72 -16.77 -20.25
C ARG A 198 29.34 -16.98 -18.79
N PHE A 199 28.91 -18.20 -18.47
CA PHE A 199 28.70 -18.67 -17.10
C PHE A 199 29.79 -19.69 -16.76
N GLN A 200 30.47 -19.50 -15.64
CA GLN A 200 31.57 -20.36 -15.21
C GLN A 200 31.09 -21.41 -14.20
N TYR A 201 31.13 -22.68 -14.58
CA TYR A 201 31.02 -23.76 -13.60
C TYR A 201 32.34 -23.89 -12.84
N VAL A 202 32.28 -23.87 -11.52
CA VAL A 202 33.43 -24.05 -10.62
C VAL A 202 33.23 -25.28 -9.73
N GLU A 203 34.28 -25.69 -9.04
CA GLU A 203 34.22 -26.84 -8.13
C GLU A 203 33.17 -26.63 -7.05
N ASP A 204 32.45 -27.70 -6.71
CA ASP A 204 31.40 -27.67 -5.68
C ASP A 204 31.96 -27.23 -4.32
N PRO A 205 31.19 -26.47 -3.52
CA PRO A 205 31.57 -26.12 -2.16
C PRO A 205 31.77 -27.35 -1.29
N THR A 206 32.77 -27.31 -0.42
CA THR A 206 33.02 -28.35 0.58
C THR A 206 32.92 -27.80 1.99
N ILE A 207 32.53 -28.65 2.94
CA ILE A 207 32.50 -28.32 4.38
C ILE A 207 33.65 -29.06 5.07
N LEU A 208 34.51 -28.31 5.75
CA LEU A 208 35.69 -28.83 6.44
C LEU A 208 35.48 -28.92 7.96
N LYS A 209 34.90 -27.89 8.58
CA LYS A 209 34.75 -27.80 10.04
C LYS A 209 33.48 -27.05 10.45
N LEU A 210 32.88 -27.48 11.56
CA LEU A 210 31.77 -26.82 12.25
C LEU A 210 32.21 -26.41 13.66
N GLU A 211 31.89 -25.19 14.09
CA GLU A 211 32.22 -24.73 15.44
C GLU A 211 31.15 -23.78 15.99
N PRO A 212 30.45 -24.13 17.09
CA PRO A 212 30.50 -25.40 17.81
C PRO A 212 29.84 -26.58 17.05
N GLU A 213 30.20 -27.83 17.41
CA GLU A 213 29.55 -29.06 16.92
C GLU A 213 28.32 -29.46 17.77
N TRP A 214 27.61 -28.48 18.33
CA TRP A 214 26.42 -28.75 19.15
C TRP A 214 25.39 -27.62 19.08
N SER A 215 24.14 -27.92 19.42
CA SER A 215 23.05 -26.97 19.60
C SER A 215 22.07 -27.46 20.68
N ILE A 216 21.05 -26.67 21.00
CA ILE A 216 19.87 -27.10 21.77
C ILE A 216 18.71 -27.49 20.84
N PHE A 217 17.72 -28.24 21.32
CA PHE A 217 16.54 -28.68 20.53
C PHE A 217 15.82 -27.52 19.83
N SER A 218 15.72 -26.34 20.43
CA SER A 218 15.12 -25.16 19.80
C SER A 218 15.96 -24.52 18.68
N GLY A 219 17.17 -25.02 18.40
CA GLY A 219 18.04 -24.51 17.34
C GLY A 219 18.65 -23.14 17.65
N ASN A 220 18.93 -22.35 16.61
CA ASN A 220 19.44 -20.97 16.65
C ASN A 220 20.78 -20.76 17.39
N THR A 221 21.54 -21.83 17.61
CA THR A 221 22.95 -21.72 18.00
C THR A 221 23.75 -21.25 16.78
N ALA A 222 24.54 -20.19 16.94
CA ALA A 222 25.40 -19.69 15.87
C ALA A 222 26.56 -20.67 15.63
N VAL A 223 26.59 -21.30 14.45
CA VAL A 223 27.60 -22.26 14.02
C VAL A 223 28.48 -21.61 12.96
N THR A 224 29.76 -21.45 13.27
CA THR A 224 30.78 -21.05 12.29
C THR A 224 31.14 -22.26 11.45
N VAL A 225 31.02 -22.13 10.13
CA VAL A 225 31.28 -23.19 9.17
C VAL A 225 32.48 -22.81 8.32
N THR A 226 33.52 -23.64 8.33
CA THR A 226 34.72 -23.48 7.50
C THR A 226 34.69 -24.49 6.36
N GLY A 227 35.04 -24.06 5.16
CA GLY A 227 34.91 -24.83 3.93
C GLY A 227 35.73 -24.29 2.76
N THR A 228 35.36 -24.67 1.54
CA THR A 228 35.88 -24.11 0.29
C THR A 228 34.74 -23.69 -0.64
N ASN A 229 35.01 -22.71 -1.50
CA ASN A 229 34.06 -22.17 -2.50
C ASN A 229 32.68 -21.81 -1.94
N LEU A 230 32.57 -21.37 -0.68
CA LEU A 230 31.27 -21.07 -0.06
C LEU A 230 30.62 -19.80 -0.63
N ASP A 231 31.42 -18.90 -1.21
CA ASP A 231 31.01 -17.64 -1.84
C ASP A 231 30.29 -17.81 -3.19
N VAL A 232 30.32 -19.00 -3.76
CA VAL A 232 29.66 -19.31 -5.04
C VAL A 232 28.15 -19.56 -4.86
N ILE A 233 27.69 -19.72 -3.61
CA ILE A 233 26.31 -20.08 -3.26
C ILE A 233 25.51 -18.83 -2.88
N GLN A 234 24.35 -18.66 -3.52
CA GLN A 234 23.55 -17.45 -3.36
C GLN A 234 22.72 -17.44 -2.07
N SER A 235 22.25 -18.60 -1.64
CA SER A 235 21.35 -18.73 -0.47
C SER A 235 21.63 -20.02 0.29
N PRO A 236 22.78 -20.09 0.99
CA PRO A 236 23.15 -21.28 1.74
C PRO A 236 22.21 -21.48 2.94
N MET A 237 21.78 -22.73 3.14
CA MET A 237 21.00 -23.11 4.32
C MET A 237 21.67 -24.29 5.03
N ILE A 238 21.51 -24.36 6.34
CA ILE A 238 21.89 -25.52 7.16
C ILE A 238 20.65 -26.35 7.43
N ARG A 239 20.78 -27.68 7.36
CA ARG A 239 19.67 -28.64 7.51
C ARG A 239 19.99 -29.71 8.56
N ALA A 240 18.95 -30.15 9.25
CA ALA A 240 18.97 -31.35 10.08
C ALA A 240 17.72 -32.18 9.76
N LYS A 241 17.84 -33.50 9.83
CA LYS A 241 16.72 -34.43 9.67
C LYS A 241 16.66 -35.33 10.88
N TYR A 242 15.47 -35.47 11.46
CA TYR A 242 15.24 -36.27 12.66
C TYR A 242 13.85 -36.89 12.61
N ASN A 243 13.75 -38.20 12.82
CA ASN A 243 12.51 -38.98 12.74
C ASN A 243 11.74 -38.72 11.42
N GLY A 244 12.47 -38.62 10.31
CA GLY A 244 11.92 -38.36 8.99
C GLY A 244 11.42 -36.93 8.74
N ARG A 245 11.54 -36.01 9.70
CA ARG A 245 11.25 -34.58 9.52
C ARG A 245 12.53 -33.81 9.25
N GLU A 246 12.53 -33.00 8.19
CA GLU A 246 13.63 -32.10 7.85
C GLU A 246 13.35 -30.69 8.36
N THR A 247 14.33 -30.08 9.01
CA THR A 247 14.32 -28.70 9.48
C THR A 247 15.51 -27.96 8.91
N VAL A 248 15.31 -26.67 8.60
CA VAL A 248 16.31 -25.84 7.91
C VAL A 248 16.39 -24.47 8.55
N ASN A 249 17.54 -23.82 8.43
CA ASN A 249 17.77 -22.46 8.90
C ASN A 249 18.86 -21.77 8.06
N THR A 250 19.02 -20.46 8.23
CA THR A 250 19.81 -19.63 7.30
C THR A 250 21.30 -19.64 7.61
N CYS A 251 22.11 -19.48 6.55
CA CYS A 251 23.54 -19.19 6.64
C CYS A 251 23.88 -17.86 5.95
N ILE A 252 24.90 -17.18 6.43
CA ILE A 252 25.46 -15.95 5.86
C ILE A 252 26.89 -16.24 5.45
N VAL A 253 27.20 -16.13 4.16
CA VAL A 253 28.58 -16.28 3.67
C VAL A 253 29.41 -15.07 4.09
N ILE A 254 30.56 -15.32 4.72
CA ILE A 254 31.53 -14.29 5.10
C ILE A 254 32.65 -14.21 4.06
N SER A 255 33.13 -15.36 3.59
CA SER A 255 34.19 -15.48 2.58
C SER A 255 34.05 -16.80 1.80
N SER A 256 34.94 -17.03 0.83
CA SER A 256 35.01 -18.32 0.11
C SER A 256 35.32 -19.53 1.01
N SER A 257 35.80 -19.29 2.25
CA SER A 257 36.16 -20.34 3.19
C SER A 257 35.38 -20.34 4.50
N THR A 258 34.54 -19.33 4.75
CA THR A 258 33.81 -19.22 6.02
C THR A 258 32.39 -18.71 5.82
N MET A 259 31.42 -19.34 6.48
CA MET A 259 30.05 -18.84 6.63
C MET A 259 29.55 -19.00 8.06
N LEU A 260 28.60 -18.17 8.47
CA LEU A 260 27.94 -18.23 9.77
C LEU A 260 26.52 -18.76 9.59
N CYS A 261 26.20 -19.88 10.22
CA CYS A 261 24.90 -20.53 10.15
C CYS A 261 24.18 -20.48 11.48
N GLN A 262 22.85 -20.49 11.45
CA GLN A 262 22.04 -20.68 12.64
C GLN A 262 21.59 -22.14 12.68
N ALA A 263 21.89 -22.89 13.74
CA ALA A 263 21.50 -24.30 13.82
C ALA A 263 19.97 -24.46 13.63
N PRO A 264 19.50 -25.45 12.85
CA PRO A 264 18.06 -25.68 12.69
C PRO A 264 17.46 -26.28 13.96
N GLU A 265 16.16 -26.12 14.14
CA GLU A 265 15.41 -26.74 15.26
C GLU A 265 15.36 -28.25 15.10
N LEU A 266 15.46 -29.01 16.20
CA LEU A 266 15.28 -30.46 16.20
C LEU A 266 13.88 -30.79 16.77
N PRO A 267 12.97 -31.38 15.98
CA PRO A 267 11.57 -31.59 16.38
C PRO A 267 11.42 -32.79 17.34
N VAL A 268 11.98 -32.68 18.54
CA VAL A 268 11.87 -33.68 19.62
C VAL A 268 10.59 -33.43 20.41
N SER A 269 9.85 -34.49 20.75
CA SER A 269 8.68 -34.37 21.63
C SER A 269 9.15 -34.08 23.06
N LEU A 270 8.71 -32.96 23.64
CA LEU A 270 9.09 -32.45 24.97
C LEU A 270 8.88 -33.45 26.14
N SER A 271 8.23 -34.59 25.88
CA SER A 271 7.93 -35.62 26.86
C SER A 271 8.96 -36.77 26.93
N GLN A 272 10.04 -36.77 26.14
CA GLN A 272 10.86 -37.98 25.96
C GLN A 272 12.39 -37.93 26.13
N SER A 273 13.07 -36.80 26.36
CA SER A 273 14.53 -36.89 26.56
C SER A 273 15.14 -35.71 27.33
N ASP A 274 15.68 -36.01 28.53
CA ASP A 274 16.72 -35.20 29.20
C ASP A 274 18.13 -35.54 28.66
N GLU A 275 18.21 -36.36 27.61
CA GLU A 275 19.46 -36.80 27.00
C GLU A 275 19.75 -36.05 25.70
N ALA A 276 21.03 -36.03 25.32
CA ALA A 276 21.49 -35.41 24.10
C ALA A 276 21.18 -36.30 22.89
N GLU A 277 20.55 -35.75 21.86
CA GLU A 277 20.15 -36.44 20.64
C GLU A 277 21.05 -36.07 19.47
N GLN A 278 21.17 -36.97 18.50
CA GLN A 278 21.83 -36.70 17.23
C GLN A 278 20.82 -36.77 16.08
N PRO A 279 20.87 -35.84 15.12
CA PRO A 279 20.02 -35.91 13.94
C PRO A 279 20.40 -37.12 13.08
N ASP A 280 19.40 -37.73 12.42
CA ASP A 280 19.60 -38.81 11.43
C ASP A 280 20.50 -38.36 10.29
N GLU A 281 20.35 -37.11 9.85
CA GLU A 281 21.20 -36.48 8.85
C GLU A 281 21.44 -35.02 9.25
N PHE A 282 22.68 -34.55 9.11
CA PHE A 282 23.04 -33.14 9.27
C PHE A 282 23.83 -32.67 8.06
N GLY A 283 23.58 -31.45 7.58
CA GLY A 283 24.33 -30.92 6.45
C GLY A 283 23.78 -29.60 5.96
N PHE A 284 23.91 -29.36 4.65
CA PHE A 284 23.70 -28.06 4.05
C PHE A 284 22.95 -28.16 2.72
N ILE A 285 22.17 -27.13 2.41
CA ILE A 285 21.55 -26.92 1.10
C ILE A 285 22.35 -25.80 0.44
N LEU A 286 23.30 -26.20 -0.41
CA LEU A 286 24.18 -25.33 -1.17
C LEU A 286 23.92 -25.54 -2.67
N ASP A 287 22.84 -24.97 -3.18
CA ASP A 287 22.29 -25.27 -4.52
C ASP A 287 21.99 -26.78 -4.69
N ASP A 288 22.39 -27.43 -5.80
CA ASP A 288 22.13 -28.87 -6.05
C ASP A 288 23.28 -29.81 -5.62
N VAL A 289 24.22 -29.31 -4.80
CA VAL A 289 25.40 -30.05 -4.34
C VAL A 289 25.00 -31.14 -3.33
N GLN A 290 24.90 -32.39 -3.77
CA GLN A 290 24.42 -33.49 -2.92
C GLN A 290 25.44 -33.93 -1.86
N SER A 291 26.74 -33.72 -2.08
CA SER A 291 27.82 -34.16 -1.18
C SER A 291 27.78 -33.50 0.20
N VAL A 292 27.26 -32.27 0.29
CA VAL A 292 27.13 -31.52 1.55
C VAL A 292 25.75 -31.66 2.17
N LYS A 293 24.80 -32.31 1.48
CA LYS A 293 23.42 -32.45 1.95
C LYS A 293 23.36 -33.26 3.24
N ALA A 294 24.06 -34.39 3.29
CA ALA A 294 24.24 -35.19 4.49
C ALA A 294 25.75 -35.43 4.70
N LEU A 295 26.29 -34.86 5.78
CA LEU A 295 27.69 -35.02 6.14
C LEU A 295 27.85 -36.33 6.92
N ASN A 296 28.62 -37.26 6.35
CA ASN A 296 28.81 -38.59 6.93
C ASN A 296 29.66 -38.60 8.22
N THR A 297 30.30 -37.49 8.60
CA THR A 297 31.33 -37.43 9.66
C THR A 297 31.03 -36.46 10.81
N THR A 298 29.88 -35.76 10.81
CA THR A 298 29.61 -34.74 11.83
C THR A 298 29.00 -35.35 13.09
N ARG A 299 29.64 -35.15 14.25
CA ARG A 299 29.10 -35.48 15.58
C ARG A 299 28.21 -34.35 16.13
N PHE A 300 27.44 -33.70 15.26
CA PHE A 300 26.66 -32.52 15.65
C PHE A 300 25.55 -32.95 16.62
N THR A 301 25.67 -32.53 17.88
CA THR A 301 24.84 -33.06 18.97
C THR A 301 23.85 -32.00 19.46
N TYR A 302 22.59 -32.39 19.63
CA TYR A 302 21.55 -31.54 20.16
C TYR A 302 21.28 -31.88 21.62
N HIS A 303 21.41 -30.88 22.49
CA HIS A 303 21.13 -31.02 23.91
C HIS A 303 19.70 -30.58 24.22
N PRO A 304 19.11 -31.09 25.32
CA PRO A 304 17.85 -30.57 25.83
C PRO A 304 17.90 -29.07 26.04
N ASN A 305 16.76 -28.42 25.78
CA ASN A 305 16.60 -27.01 26.08
C ASN A 305 16.84 -26.80 27.59
N PRO A 306 17.66 -25.82 27.98
CA PRO A 306 17.96 -25.60 29.39
C PRO A 306 16.68 -25.22 30.14
N VAL A 307 16.38 -25.95 31.23
CA VAL A 307 15.30 -25.59 32.16
C VAL A 307 15.92 -24.78 33.30
N LEU A 308 15.53 -23.51 33.41
CA LEU A 308 15.98 -22.62 34.47
C LEU A 308 14.94 -22.62 35.60
N GLU A 309 15.34 -23.07 36.78
CA GLU A 309 14.56 -22.89 38.01
C GLU A 309 14.51 -21.39 38.38
N THR A 310 13.35 -20.94 38.87
CA THR A 310 13.16 -19.55 39.28
C THR A 310 14.00 -19.24 40.53
N LEU A 311 14.66 -18.07 40.56
CA LEU A 311 15.59 -17.69 41.63
C LEU A 311 14.95 -17.64 43.04
N SER A 312 13.63 -17.50 43.11
CA SER A 312 12.82 -17.67 44.33
C SER A 312 11.33 -17.78 43.98
N MET A 313 10.49 -18.22 44.93
CA MET A 313 9.02 -18.26 44.80
C MET A 313 8.37 -16.87 44.59
N SER A 314 9.10 -15.78 44.86
CA SER A 314 8.70 -14.39 44.61
C SER A 314 9.37 -13.76 43.38
N GLY A 315 10.28 -14.48 42.70
CA GLY A 315 11.04 -14.00 41.55
C GLY A 315 12.17 -13.01 41.88
N VAL A 316 12.44 -12.75 43.18
CA VAL A 316 13.48 -11.83 43.66
C VAL A 316 14.40 -12.53 44.66
N LEU A 317 15.72 -12.47 44.44
CA LEU A 317 16.75 -13.01 45.32
C LEU A 317 17.58 -11.85 45.92
N GLU A 318 17.58 -11.72 47.25
CA GLU A 318 18.36 -10.72 48.01
C GLU A 318 19.80 -11.23 48.20
N LEU A 319 20.80 -10.47 47.75
CA LEU A 319 22.22 -10.85 47.82
C LEU A 319 23.06 -9.72 48.44
N LYS A 320 24.09 -10.11 49.22
CA LYS A 320 25.15 -9.20 49.69
C LYS A 320 26.26 -9.07 48.64
N PRO A 321 27.02 -7.97 48.60
CA PRO A 321 28.13 -7.81 47.65
C PRO A 321 29.14 -8.97 47.77
N GLY A 322 29.47 -9.62 46.65
CA GLY A 322 30.41 -10.75 46.62
C GLY A 322 29.80 -12.14 46.91
N SER A 323 28.47 -12.23 47.04
CA SER A 323 27.80 -13.53 47.23
C SER A 323 27.71 -14.29 45.90
N PRO A 324 28.12 -15.58 45.84
CA PRO A 324 28.05 -16.36 44.61
C PRO A 324 26.61 -16.72 44.24
N ILE A 325 26.24 -16.54 42.97
CA ILE A 325 24.97 -17.05 42.43
C ILE A 325 25.23 -18.45 41.87
N ILE A 326 24.46 -19.43 42.35
CA ILE A 326 24.51 -20.82 41.88
C ILE A 326 23.56 -20.94 40.69
N LEU A 327 24.11 -21.12 39.49
CA LEU A 327 23.36 -21.54 38.30
C LEU A 327 23.93 -22.87 37.84
N LYS A 328 23.13 -23.74 37.22
CA LYS A 328 23.64 -24.97 36.58
C LYS A 328 23.71 -24.73 35.08
N LEU A 329 24.81 -25.19 34.45
CA LEU A 329 25.09 -25.32 32.99
C LEU A 329 25.72 -24.11 32.25
N ASN A 330 26.61 -24.41 31.29
CA ASN A 330 27.53 -23.47 30.60
C ASN A 330 26.79 -22.37 29.80
N PHE A 331 26.66 -21.17 30.36
CA PHE A 331 25.91 -20.05 29.78
C PHE A 331 26.65 -18.72 29.83
N SER A 332 26.24 -17.77 28.98
CA SER A 332 26.55 -16.35 29.17
C SER A 332 25.46 -15.72 30.05
N VAL A 333 25.86 -15.28 31.24
CA VAL A 333 24.97 -14.68 32.24
C VAL A 333 25.23 -13.18 32.32
N LEU A 334 24.19 -12.40 32.07
CA LEU A 334 24.19 -10.95 32.18
C LEU A 334 23.42 -10.56 33.45
N ILE A 335 24.01 -9.70 34.27
CA ILE A 335 23.31 -9.05 35.40
C ILE A 335 23.15 -7.59 35.01
N GLY A 336 21.91 -7.18 34.72
CA GLY A 336 21.64 -5.93 34.00
C GLY A 336 22.18 -6.02 32.57
N GLU A 337 23.10 -5.14 32.19
CA GLU A 337 23.78 -5.16 30.88
C GLU A 337 25.24 -5.65 30.95
N LYS A 338 25.75 -6.00 32.14
CA LYS A 338 27.15 -6.40 32.32
C LYS A 338 27.32 -7.92 32.34
N PRO A 339 28.30 -8.48 31.60
CA PRO A 339 28.63 -9.89 31.68
C PRO A 339 29.23 -10.21 33.04
N CYS A 340 28.78 -11.31 33.63
CA CYS A 340 29.36 -11.85 34.87
C CYS A 340 30.58 -12.72 34.56
N THR A 341 31.58 -12.75 35.46
CA THR A 341 32.69 -13.71 35.36
C THR A 341 32.22 -15.03 35.95
N VAL A 342 32.36 -16.08 35.16
CA VAL A 342 31.70 -17.36 35.38
C VAL A 342 32.75 -18.44 35.63
N THR A 343 32.69 -19.11 36.79
CA THR A 343 33.59 -20.21 37.15
C THR A 343 32.83 -21.54 37.12
N ILE A 344 33.32 -22.51 36.36
CA ILE A 344 32.70 -23.83 36.20
C ILE A 344 33.27 -24.79 37.25
N SER A 345 32.39 -25.45 38.02
CA SER A 345 32.69 -26.68 38.76
C SER A 345 31.89 -27.84 38.15
N ASP A 346 32.30 -29.09 38.41
CA ASP A 346 31.70 -30.32 37.86
C ASP A 346 30.19 -30.47 38.13
N THR A 347 29.59 -29.63 38.98
CA THR A 347 28.14 -29.65 39.27
C THR A 347 27.48 -28.25 39.40
N GLN A 348 28.24 -27.16 39.35
CA GLN A 348 27.75 -25.81 39.65
C GLN A 348 28.52 -24.73 38.88
N LEU A 349 27.82 -23.69 38.45
CA LEU A 349 28.41 -22.48 37.88
C LEU A 349 28.29 -21.33 38.86
N LEU A 350 29.43 -20.75 39.19
CA LEU A 350 29.58 -19.64 40.10
C LEU A 350 29.67 -18.35 39.29
N CYS A 351 28.70 -17.46 39.46
CA CYS A 351 28.76 -16.11 38.91
C CYS A 351 29.06 -15.12 40.03
N GLU A 352 30.21 -14.43 39.95
CA GLU A 352 30.55 -13.34 40.86
C GLU A 352 29.82 -12.06 40.46
N SER A 353 28.96 -11.55 41.35
CA SER A 353 28.16 -10.36 41.07
C SER A 353 29.06 -9.17 40.68
N PRO A 354 28.85 -8.51 39.52
CA PRO A 354 29.57 -7.29 39.18
C PRO A 354 29.28 -6.21 40.22
N ASN A 355 30.19 -5.24 40.37
CA ASN A 355 30.12 -4.17 41.39
C ASN A 355 28.96 -3.19 41.10
N LEU A 356 27.74 -3.63 41.37
CA LEU A 356 26.45 -2.99 41.08
C LEU A 356 25.59 -3.07 42.34
N THR A 357 24.84 -2.01 42.65
CA THR A 357 23.89 -1.96 43.77
C THR A 357 22.46 -1.77 43.23
N GLY A 358 21.45 -2.27 43.94
CA GLY A 358 20.05 -2.19 43.53
C GLY A 358 19.50 -3.43 42.82
N ARG A 359 18.32 -3.32 42.21
CA ARG A 359 17.60 -4.43 41.54
C ARG A 359 18.02 -4.55 40.08
N HIS A 360 18.62 -5.69 39.73
CA HIS A 360 19.08 -5.98 38.37
C HIS A 360 18.47 -7.28 37.86
N LYS A 361 17.94 -7.24 36.63
CA LYS A 361 17.41 -8.43 35.98
C LYS A 361 18.57 -9.34 35.61
N VAL A 362 18.46 -10.63 35.93
CA VAL A 362 19.39 -11.64 35.46
C VAL A 362 18.89 -12.14 34.12
N LEU A 363 19.71 -12.04 33.07
CA LEU A 363 19.42 -12.58 31.75
C LEU A 363 20.42 -13.69 31.44
N VAL A 364 19.91 -14.87 31.12
CA VAL A 364 20.70 -16.03 30.71
C VAL A 364 20.45 -16.25 29.23
N ARG A 365 21.52 -16.20 28.43
CA ARG A 365 21.47 -16.47 26.98
C ARG A 365 22.00 -17.87 26.68
N VAL A 366 21.19 -18.67 26.00
CA VAL A 366 21.55 -20.04 25.59
C VAL A 366 21.01 -20.32 24.19
N GLY A 367 21.88 -20.62 23.23
CA GLY A 367 21.48 -21.13 21.90
C GLY A 367 20.32 -20.36 21.25
N GLY A 368 20.46 -19.04 21.04
CA GLY A 368 19.41 -18.21 20.43
C GLY A 368 18.15 -17.97 21.28
N MET A 369 18.06 -18.53 22.49
CA MET A 369 17.00 -18.26 23.47
C MET A 369 17.49 -17.29 24.56
N GLU A 370 16.60 -16.38 24.97
CA GLU A 370 16.81 -15.46 26.09
C GLU A 370 15.86 -15.82 27.25
N PHE A 371 16.43 -16.12 28.41
CA PHE A 371 15.68 -16.46 29.62
C PHE A 371 15.99 -15.48 30.75
N SER A 372 14.99 -15.23 31.60
CA SER A 372 15.12 -14.37 32.77
C SER A 372 14.73 -15.13 34.02
N PRO A 373 15.66 -15.76 34.75
CA PRO A 373 15.36 -16.55 35.94
C PRO A 373 14.87 -15.70 37.14
N GLY A 374 15.02 -14.37 37.09
CA GLY A 374 14.46 -13.44 38.08
C GLY A 374 15.26 -12.14 38.20
N VAL A 375 15.02 -11.40 39.28
CA VAL A 375 15.71 -10.15 39.60
C VAL A 375 16.56 -10.35 40.85
N VAL A 376 17.83 -9.93 40.80
CA VAL A 376 18.71 -9.91 41.98
C VAL A 376 18.72 -8.51 42.59
N HIS A 377 18.61 -8.42 43.91
CA HIS A 377 18.76 -7.18 44.66
C HIS A 377 20.09 -7.19 45.41
N ILE A 378 21.04 -6.34 45.01
CA ILE A 378 22.38 -6.26 45.61
C ILE A 378 22.40 -5.08 46.59
N SER A 379 22.49 -5.38 47.89
CA SER A 379 22.48 -4.40 48.98
C SER A 379 23.86 -3.76 49.17
N SER A 380 23.93 -2.46 49.48
CA SER A 380 25.20 -1.76 49.76
C SER A 380 25.62 -1.95 51.23
N ASP A 381 26.85 -2.44 51.46
CA ASP A 381 27.45 -2.45 52.80
C ASP A 381 27.89 -1.03 53.19
N SER A 382 27.16 -0.38 54.10
CA SER A 382 27.77 0.50 55.10
C SER A 382 26.85 0.69 56.32
N PRO A 383 27.41 0.91 57.52
CA PRO A 383 26.74 0.70 58.79
C PRO A 383 26.21 1.99 59.44
N LEU A 384 25.52 1.81 60.57
CA LEU A 384 24.89 2.77 61.51
C LEU A 384 23.44 3.15 61.17
N SER A 385 22.46 2.58 61.86
CA SER A 385 22.07 2.78 63.28
C SER A 385 21.03 3.90 63.42
N SER A 386 19.84 3.46 63.80
CA SER A 386 18.62 4.19 64.08
C SER A 386 18.79 5.32 65.09
N THR A 387 18.31 6.53 64.76
CA THR A 387 17.41 7.33 65.61
C THR A 387 16.82 8.54 64.87
N ALA A 388 15.49 8.66 64.94
CA ALA A 388 14.65 9.86 64.89
C ALA A 388 14.49 10.62 63.54
N MET A 389 13.52 10.33 62.67
CA MET A 389 12.05 10.59 62.78
C MET A 389 11.64 12.06 63.03
N VAL A 390 12.04 13.03 62.19
CA VAL A 390 11.33 14.34 62.11
C VAL A 390 11.18 14.94 60.68
N SER A 391 11.87 14.50 59.62
CA SER A 391 11.84 15.23 58.32
C SER A 391 10.97 14.62 57.20
N ILE A 392 10.16 13.60 57.48
CA ILE A 392 9.49 12.77 56.44
C ILE A 392 8.36 13.47 55.67
N ALA A 393 7.90 14.67 56.08
CA ALA A 393 6.93 15.43 55.27
C ALA A 393 7.58 16.18 54.08
N GLY A 394 8.88 16.48 54.14
CA GLY A 394 9.58 17.21 53.05
C GLY A 394 10.19 16.31 51.98
N ALA A 395 10.66 15.13 52.37
CA ALA A 395 11.39 14.23 51.45
C ALA A 395 10.46 13.39 50.55
N GLY A 396 9.24 13.09 50.99
CA GLY A 396 8.26 12.35 50.18
C GLY A 396 7.84 13.13 48.92
N ALA A 397 7.68 14.45 49.03
CA ALA A 397 7.40 15.31 47.89
C ALA A 397 8.59 15.40 46.92
N LEU A 398 9.83 15.42 47.43
CA LEU A 398 11.04 15.43 46.63
C LEU A 398 11.32 14.10 45.91
N LEU A 399 10.96 12.97 46.52
CA LEU A 399 11.17 11.64 45.96
C LEU A 399 10.10 11.28 44.91
N ILE A 400 8.85 11.71 45.12
CA ILE A 400 7.81 11.68 44.09
C ILE A 400 8.17 12.61 42.94
N PHE A 401 8.70 13.81 43.23
CA PHE A 401 9.22 14.72 42.20
C PHE A 401 10.38 14.10 41.41
N PHE A 402 11.28 13.35 42.06
CA PHE A 402 12.38 12.63 41.39
C PHE A 402 11.90 11.43 40.57
N ILE A 403 10.92 10.67 41.04
CA ILE A 403 10.32 9.56 40.27
C ILE A 403 9.55 10.09 39.06
N VAL A 404 8.85 11.22 39.20
CA VAL A 404 8.21 11.91 38.07
C VAL A 404 9.26 12.45 37.10
N LEU A 405 10.38 13.00 37.58
CA LEU A 405 11.50 13.42 36.72
C LEU A 405 12.19 12.26 35.98
N VAL A 406 12.32 11.09 36.61
CA VAL A 406 12.92 9.89 35.98
C VAL A 406 11.93 9.20 35.02
N LEU A 407 10.62 9.24 35.30
CA LEU A 407 9.59 8.81 34.34
C LEU A 407 9.45 9.76 33.15
N ILE A 408 9.77 11.04 33.33
CA ILE A 408 9.94 11.99 32.22
C ILE A 408 11.20 11.64 31.39
N ASP A 409 12.16 10.88 31.93
CA ASP A 409 13.45 10.56 31.30
C ASP A 409 13.49 9.26 30.46
N SER A 410 12.36 8.56 30.28
CA SER A 410 12.31 7.44 29.33
C SER A 410 12.46 7.97 27.87
N PRO A 411 13.18 7.25 26.97
CA PRO A 411 13.38 7.70 25.59
C PRO A 411 12.08 7.79 24.78
N LEU A 412 10.97 7.24 25.28
CA LEU A 412 9.62 7.35 24.70
C LEU A 412 8.80 8.48 25.35
N SER A 413 9.00 8.78 26.64
CA SER A 413 8.25 9.82 27.35
C SER A 413 8.66 11.22 26.95
N LYS A 414 9.95 11.50 26.66
CA LYS A 414 10.35 12.84 26.20
C LYS A 414 9.76 13.18 24.84
N PRO A 415 9.89 12.35 23.78
CA PRO A 415 9.30 12.68 22.49
C PRO A 415 7.77 12.69 22.53
N PHE A 416 7.16 11.81 23.35
CA PHE A 416 5.71 11.81 23.56
C PHE A 416 5.24 13.04 24.32
N ALA A 417 5.90 13.45 25.40
CA ALA A 417 5.57 14.66 26.15
C ALA A 417 5.80 15.91 25.31
N GLU A 418 6.89 15.97 24.55
CA GLU A 418 7.16 17.07 23.60
C GLU A 418 6.10 17.12 22.49
N LEU A 419 5.74 15.97 21.89
CA LEU A 419 4.68 15.91 20.89
C LEU A 419 3.32 16.26 21.51
N GLN A 420 3.04 15.82 22.75
CA GLN A 420 1.82 16.15 23.45
C GLN A 420 1.77 17.63 23.81
N THR A 421 2.89 18.27 24.15
CA THR A 421 2.95 19.73 24.34
C THR A 421 2.83 20.48 23.02
N ASP A 422 3.50 20.04 21.94
CA ASP A 422 3.40 20.65 20.60
C ASP A 422 1.96 20.53 20.06
N ILE A 423 1.30 19.39 20.28
CA ILE A 423 -0.10 19.17 19.91
C ILE A 423 -1.03 19.92 20.84
N HIS A 424 -0.77 19.99 22.14
CA HIS A 424 -1.60 20.75 23.07
C HIS A 424 -1.48 22.25 22.80
N GLU A 425 -0.33 22.76 22.37
CA GLU A 425 -0.14 24.12 21.88
C GLU A 425 -0.95 24.32 20.58
N LEU A 426 -0.87 23.39 19.63
CA LEU A 426 -1.70 23.42 18.43
C LEU A 426 -3.20 23.37 18.76
N THR A 427 -3.60 22.54 19.72
CA THR A 427 -5.01 22.31 20.12
C THR A 427 -5.56 23.47 20.95
N SER A 428 -4.75 24.03 21.84
CA SER A 428 -5.08 25.24 22.60
C SER A 428 -5.19 26.48 21.71
N ASP A 429 -4.41 26.54 20.62
CA ASP A 429 -4.56 27.58 19.60
C ASP A 429 -5.77 27.32 18.68
N LEU A 430 -6.12 26.04 18.45
CA LEU A 430 -7.33 25.62 17.74
C LEU A 430 -8.61 25.92 18.53
N ASP A 431 -8.57 26.01 19.85
CA ASP A 431 -9.71 26.49 20.66
C ASP A 431 -10.15 27.93 20.26
N GLY A 432 -9.28 28.69 19.57
CA GLY A 432 -9.60 29.99 18.98
C GLY A 432 -10.01 29.98 17.50
N ALA A 433 -9.58 28.99 16.69
CA ALA A 433 -9.73 28.97 15.23
C ALA A 433 -10.62 27.84 14.67
N GLY A 434 -10.82 26.77 15.43
CA GLY A 434 -11.62 25.59 15.06
C GLY A 434 -10.90 24.61 14.13
N ILE A 435 -11.33 23.35 14.15
CA ILE A 435 -10.88 22.32 13.20
C ILE A 435 -11.39 22.69 11.79
N PRO A 436 -10.55 22.65 10.73
CA PRO A 436 -10.92 23.08 9.38
C PRO A 436 -11.75 22.02 8.66
N PHE A 437 -12.93 21.70 9.20
CA PHE A 437 -13.90 20.82 8.55
C PHE A 437 -14.34 21.41 7.22
N LEU A 438 -14.33 20.58 6.18
CA LEU A 438 -15.03 20.88 4.94
C LEU A 438 -16.53 20.92 5.22
N ASP A 439 -17.24 21.77 4.49
CA ASP A 439 -18.70 21.75 4.54
C ASP A 439 -19.25 20.42 4.01
N TYR A 440 -20.54 20.17 4.27
CA TYR A 440 -21.20 18.93 3.90
C TYR A 440 -21.06 18.64 2.39
N ARG A 441 -21.19 19.70 1.57
CA ARG A 441 -21.11 19.65 0.12
C ARG A 441 -19.74 19.21 -0.37
N ALA A 442 -18.67 19.88 0.08
CA ALA A 442 -17.30 19.58 -0.32
C ALA A 442 -16.86 18.21 0.19
N TYR A 443 -17.20 17.85 1.44
CA TYR A 443 -16.95 16.52 2.00
C TYR A 443 -17.63 15.43 1.15
N SER A 444 -18.92 15.59 0.89
CA SER A 444 -19.70 14.62 0.12
C SER A 444 -19.11 14.47 -1.28
N MET A 445 -18.78 15.57 -1.97
CA MET A 445 -18.18 15.52 -3.31
C MET A 445 -16.84 14.78 -3.33
N ARG A 446 -15.97 15.02 -2.36
CA ARG A 446 -14.66 14.35 -2.29
C ARG A 446 -14.80 12.84 -2.09
N VAL A 447 -15.87 12.36 -1.45
CA VAL A 447 -16.11 10.93 -1.21
C VAL A 447 -16.93 10.25 -2.32
N LEU A 448 -17.97 10.92 -2.82
CA LEU A 448 -18.84 10.40 -3.88
C LEU A 448 -18.14 10.41 -5.25
N PHE A 449 -17.35 11.43 -5.55
CA PHE A 449 -16.65 11.66 -6.82
C PHE A 449 -15.16 11.98 -6.59
N PRO A 450 -14.38 11.02 -6.06
CA PRO A 450 -12.99 11.26 -5.68
C PRO A 450 -12.14 11.66 -6.90
N GLY A 451 -11.39 12.76 -6.75
CA GLY A 451 -10.50 13.29 -7.78
C GLY A 451 -11.15 14.19 -8.84
N ILE A 452 -12.42 14.57 -8.68
CA ILE A 452 -13.13 15.50 -9.57
C ILE A 452 -13.43 16.80 -8.80
N GLU A 453 -12.72 17.88 -9.13
CA GLU A 453 -12.89 19.19 -8.46
C GLU A 453 -14.14 19.94 -8.96
N GLU A 454 -14.46 19.87 -10.25
CA GLU A 454 -15.62 20.52 -10.87
C GLU A 454 -16.57 19.48 -11.48
N HIS A 455 -17.52 18.99 -10.69
CA HIS A 455 -18.52 18.02 -11.16
C HIS A 455 -19.82 18.73 -11.60
N PRO A 456 -20.47 18.31 -12.71
CA PRO A 456 -21.73 18.93 -13.19
C PRO A 456 -22.86 19.01 -12.15
N VAL A 457 -22.90 18.06 -11.20
CA VAL A 457 -23.90 18.02 -10.11
C VAL A 457 -23.84 19.21 -9.16
N LEU A 458 -22.76 20.00 -9.21
CA LEU A 458 -22.57 21.20 -8.40
C LEU A 458 -23.10 22.47 -9.06
N ARG A 459 -23.37 22.45 -10.36
CA ARG A 459 -23.82 23.62 -11.12
C ARG A 459 -25.26 23.42 -11.57
N ASP A 460 -25.93 24.54 -11.80
CA ASP A 460 -27.19 24.53 -12.52
C ASP A 460 -26.96 24.00 -13.94
N LEU A 461 -27.99 23.40 -14.52
CA LEU A 461 -27.90 22.74 -15.82
C LEU A 461 -27.54 23.77 -16.91
N GLU A 462 -26.33 23.68 -17.46
CA GLU A 462 -25.84 24.56 -18.54
C GLU A 462 -26.33 24.06 -19.92
N VAL A 463 -27.54 24.46 -20.32
CA VAL A 463 -28.09 24.22 -21.68
C VAL A 463 -28.21 25.55 -22.43
N GLN A 464 -27.68 25.62 -23.65
CA GLN A 464 -27.73 26.83 -24.49
C GLN A 464 -29.13 27.04 -25.12
N GLY A 465 -29.68 28.26 -25.00
CA GLY A 465 -30.78 28.79 -25.83
C GLY A 465 -32.16 28.14 -25.67
N CYS A 466 -32.97 28.15 -26.74
CA CYS A 466 -34.37 27.67 -26.79
C CYS A 466 -34.56 26.18 -26.42
N ARG A 467 -33.49 25.38 -26.39
CA ARG A 467 -33.53 23.95 -26.02
C ARG A 467 -33.62 23.71 -24.51
N ARG A 468 -33.32 24.72 -23.70
CA ARG A 468 -33.29 24.58 -22.23
C ARG A 468 -34.65 24.16 -21.67
N GLU A 469 -35.74 24.77 -22.14
CA GLU A 469 -37.09 24.45 -21.64
C GLU A 469 -37.53 23.02 -22.00
N GLN A 470 -37.23 22.54 -23.22
CA GLN A 470 -37.52 21.16 -23.64
C GLN A 470 -36.73 20.15 -22.81
N VAL A 471 -35.42 20.36 -22.65
CA VAL A 471 -34.54 19.47 -21.87
C VAL A 471 -34.94 19.46 -20.39
N GLU A 472 -35.22 20.62 -19.80
CA GLU A 472 -35.70 20.67 -18.41
C GLU A 472 -37.05 19.97 -18.24
N LYS A 473 -37.96 20.08 -19.22
CA LYS A 473 -39.24 19.36 -19.21
C LYS A 473 -39.04 17.84 -19.31
N GLY A 474 -38.16 17.39 -20.20
CA GLY A 474 -37.78 15.98 -20.33
C GLY A 474 -37.13 15.43 -19.06
N LEU A 475 -36.19 16.15 -18.46
CA LEU A 475 -35.55 15.77 -17.21
C LEU A 475 -36.52 15.75 -16.01
N LYS A 476 -37.53 16.64 -15.98
CA LYS A 476 -38.59 16.59 -14.95
C LYS A 476 -39.44 15.32 -15.08
N LEU A 477 -39.82 14.93 -16.30
CA LEU A 477 -40.52 13.67 -16.57
C LEU A 477 -39.64 12.46 -16.24
N PHE A 478 -38.36 12.51 -16.61
CA PHE A 478 -37.39 11.48 -16.24
C PHE A 478 -37.22 11.36 -14.72
N GLY A 479 -37.19 12.49 -14.01
CA GLY A 479 -37.18 12.52 -12.55
C GLY A 479 -38.40 11.84 -11.93
N GLN A 480 -39.58 11.92 -12.55
CA GLN A 480 -40.76 11.17 -12.10
C GLN A 480 -40.57 9.65 -12.27
N LEU A 481 -39.89 9.21 -13.33
CA LEU A 481 -39.52 7.80 -13.52
C LEU A 481 -38.48 7.35 -12.51
N VAL A 482 -37.44 8.14 -12.24
CA VAL A 482 -36.41 7.82 -11.22
C VAL A 482 -37.03 7.73 -9.81
N ASN A 483 -38.08 8.51 -9.55
CA ASN A 483 -38.87 8.42 -8.30
C ASN A 483 -39.85 7.23 -8.26
N ASN A 484 -39.84 6.35 -9.27
CA ASN A 484 -40.61 5.13 -9.28
C ASN A 484 -39.71 3.93 -8.94
N LYS A 485 -40.01 3.23 -7.84
CA LYS A 485 -39.18 2.13 -7.33
C LYS A 485 -38.97 1.03 -8.38
N ALA A 486 -40.05 0.63 -9.08
CA ALA A 486 -39.98 -0.43 -10.08
C ALA A 486 -39.10 -0.02 -11.28
N PHE A 487 -39.24 1.22 -11.75
CA PHE A 487 -38.40 1.75 -12.82
C PHE A 487 -36.92 1.72 -12.43
N LEU A 488 -36.56 2.31 -11.29
CA LEU A 488 -35.16 2.50 -10.92
C LEU A 488 -34.47 1.16 -10.59
N LEU A 489 -35.19 0.21 -9.98
CA LEU A 489 -34.70 -1.16 -9.81
C LEU A 489 -34.42 -1.84 -11.15
N CYS A 490 -35.34 -1.72 -12.13
CA CYS A 490 -35.15 -2.29 -13.47
C CYS A 490 -33.95 -1.66 -14.18
N VAL A 491 -33.81 -0.33 -14.14
CA VAL A 491 -32.68 0.38 -14.75
C VAL A 491 -31.35 -0.08 -14.15
N ILE A 492 -31.23 -0.12 -12.82
CA ILE A 492 -29.99 -0.55 -12.16
C ILE A 492 -29.64 -1.99 -12.54
N ARG A 493 -30.62 -2.91 -12.52
CA ARG A 493 -30.42 -4.33 -12.90
C ARG A 493 -30.01 -4.48 -14.37
N ALA A 494 -30.70 -3.77 -15.27
CA ALA A 494 -30.40 -3.79 -16.69
C ALA A 494 -28.97 -3.32 -16.96
N LEU A 495 -28.55 -2.20 -16.34
CA LEU A 495 -27.20 -1.66 -16.48
C LEU A 495 -26.13 -2.59 -15.87
N GLU A 496 -26.37 -3.16 -14.69
CA GLU A 496 -25.42 -4.09 -14.05
C GLU A 496 -25.20 -5.37 -14.85
N SER A 497 -26.22 -5.81 -15.59
CA SER A 497 -26.16 -7.01 -16.44
C SER A 497 -25.32 -6.84 -17.71
N GLN A 498 -25.02 -5.60 -18.10
CA GLN A 498 -24.23 -5.33 -19.30
C GLN A 498 -22.73 -5.57 -19.06
N ARG A 499 -22.10 -6.38 -19.93
CA ARG A 499 -20.64 -6.63 -19.90
C ARG A 499 -19.83 -5.35 -20.13
N SER A 500 -20.36 -4.42 -20.93
CA SER A 500 -19.75 -3.13 -21.25
C SER A 500 -19.85 -2.12 -20.09
N PHE A 501 -20.64 -2.39 -19.06
CA PHE A 501 -20.78 -1.53 -17.89
C PHE A 501 -19.67 -1.83 -16.88
N SER A 502 -18.69 -0.91 -16.77
CA SER A 502 -17.47 -1.13 -15.99
C SER A 502 -17.71 -0.96 -14.48
N MET A 503 -16.74 -1.39 -13.66
CA MET A 503 -16.75 -1.17 -12.21
C MET A 503 -16.79 0.33 -11.84
N ARG A 504 -16.14 1.16 -12.67
CA ARG A 504 -16.16 2.60 -12.52
C ARG A 504 -17.54 3.19 -12.82
N ASP A 505 -18.20 2.69 -13.86
CA ASP A 505 -19.56 3.13 -14.23
C ASP A 505 -20.57 2.78 -13.15
N ARG A 506 -20.48 1.57 -12.57
CA ARG A 506 -21.26 1.17 -11.39
C ARG A 506 -21.07 2.15 -10.23
N GLY A 507 -19.81 2.51 -9.97
CA GLY A 507 -19.46 3.45 -8.92
C GLY A 507 -20.02 4.86 -9.14
N ASN A 508 -19.90 5.36 -10.37
CA ASN A 508 -20.42 6.66 -10.77
C ASN A 508 -21.95 6.71 -10.72
N LEU A 509 -22.63 5.69 -11.27
CA LEU A 509 -24.09 5.59 -11.24
C LEU A 509 -24.61 5.58 -9.81
N ALA A 510 -24.01 4.79 -8.92
CA ALA A 510 -24.38 4.76 -7.51
C ALA A 510 -24.26 6.14 -6.84
N SER A 511 -23.20 6.90 -7.14
CA SER A 511 -23.02 8.27 -6.63
C SER A 511 -24.07 9.22 -7.21
N LEU A 512 -24.35 9.16 -8.51
CA LEU A 512 -25.36 9.98 -9.16
C LEU A 512 -26.78 9.69 -8.65
N VAL A 513 -27.14 8.43 -8.43
CA VAL A 513 -28.44 8.03 -7.88
C VAL A 513 -28.59 8.58 -6.45
N ILE A 514 -27.56 8.47 -5.62
CA ILE A 514 -27.60 9.01 -4.26
C ILE A 514 -27.69 10.54 -4.26
N THR A 515 -26.95 11.25 -5.12
CA THR A 515 -27.09 12.72 -5.21
C THR A 515 -28.45 13.15 -5.75
N ALA A 516 -29.00 12.43 -6.75
CA ALA A 516 -30.34 12.71 -7.27
C ALA A 516 -31.45 12.48 -6.24
N LEU A 517 -31.26 11.52 -5.33
CA LEU A 517 -32.20 11.16 -4.28
C LEU A 517 -31.88 11.74 -2.90
N GLN A 518 -30.89 12.64 -2.78
CA GLN A 518 -30.51 13.29 -1.52
C GLN A 518 -31.68 14.00 -0.82
N THR A 519 -32.60 14.57 -1.60
CA THR A 519 -33.80 15.25 -1.10
C THR A 519 -34.90 14.29 -0.66
N LYS A 520 -34.70 12.97 -0.84
CA LYS A 520 -35.65 11.89 -0.54
C LYS A 520 -34.93 10.65 0.00
N LEU A 521 -34.16 10.82 1.07
CA LEU A 521 -33.34 9.75 1.64
C LEU A 521 -34.16 8.57 2.16
N GLU A 522 -35.42 8.78 2.54
CA GLU A 522 -36.37 7.70 2.87
C GLU A 522 -36.52 6.72 1.70
N TYR A 523 -36.84 7.26 0.51
CA TYR A 523 -36.96 6.48 -0.73
C TYR A 523 -35.62 5.86 -1.15
N ALA A 524 -34.52 6.61 -1.04
CA ALA A 524 -33.18 6.09 -1.33
C ALA A 524 -32.81 4.90 -0.41
N THR A 525 -33.19 4.96 0.86
CA THR A 525 -32.92 3.92 1.86
C THR A 525 -33.76 2.67 1.58
N ASP A 526 -35.04 2.82 1.25
CA ASP A 526 -35.89 1.68 0.86
C ASP A 526 -35.38 1.00 -0.43
N LEU A 527 -34.96 1.78 -1.42
CA LEU A 527 -34.33 1.27 -2.63
C LEU A 527 -33.03 0.52 -2.32
N LEU A 528 -32.17 1.09 -1.48
CA LEU A 528 -30.91 0.48 -1.07
C LEU A 528 -31.14 -0.85 -0.34
N LYS A 529 -32.07 -0.90 0.62
CA LYS A 529 -32.43 -2.14 1.33
C LYS A 529 -32.89 -3.22 0.35
N HIS A 530 -33.72 -2.85 -0.64
CA HIS A 530 -34.18 -3.79 -1.67
C HIS A 530 -33.01 -4.34 -2.48
N LEU A 531 -32.15 -3.46 -3.02
CA LEU A 531 -30.99 -3.86 -3.82
C LEU A 531 -30.00 -4.73 -3.04
N LEU A 532 -29.77 -4.43 -1.76
CA LEU A 532 -28.93 -5.24 -0.89
C LEU A 532 -29.56 -6.60 -0.60
N SER A 533 -30.88 -6.66 -0.38
CA SER A 533 -31.60 -7.93 -0.19
C SER A 533 -31.46 -8.83 -1.43
N ASP A 534 -31.64 -8.26 -2.63
CA ASP A 534 -31.46 -8.99 -3.89
C ASP A 534 -30.00 -9.44 -4.08
N LEU A 535 -29.04 -8.62 -3.67
CA LEU A 535 -27.61 -8.96 -3.75
C LEU A 535 -27.25 -10.11 -2.80
N ILE A 536 -27.76 -10.07 -1.55
CA ILE A 536 -27.57 -11.13 -0.55
C ILE A 536 -28.16 -12.43 -1.07
N HIS A 537 -29.43 -12.40 -1.50
CA HIS A 537 -30.14 -13.58 -1.98
C HIS A 537 -29.43 -14.23 -3.17
N ARG A 538 -29.09 -13.46 -4.22
CA ARG A 538 -28.37 -13.98 -5.40
C ARG A 538 -27.00 -14.56 -5.07
N ASN A 539 -26.27 -13.96 -4.14
CA ASN A 539 -24.97 -14.48 -3.72
C ASN A 539 -25.09 -15.82 -2.97
N LEU A 540 -26.09 -15.94 -2.10
CA LEU A 540 -26.32 -17.18 -1.35
C LEU A 540 -26.86 -18.31 -2.26
N GLU A 541 -27.71 -18.00 -3.24
CA GLU A 541 -28.16 -18.99 -4.25
C GLU A 541 -27.04 -19.48 -5.16
N SER A 542 -26.05 -18.62 -5.46
CA SER A 542 -24.90 -18.97 -6.30
C SER A 542 -23.88 -19.89 -5.60
N ASN A 543 -24.18 -20.42 -4.40
CA ASN A 543 -23.28 -21.21 -3.55
C ASN A 543 -21.96 -20.51 -3.19
N ASN A 544 -21.93 -19.17 -3.21
CA ASN A 544 -20.77 -18.42 -2.74
C ASN A 544 -20.68 -18.49 -1.21
N HIS A 545 -19.46 -18.53 -0.68
CA HIS A 545 -19.27 -18.58 0.77
C HIS A 545 -19.82 -17.29 1.43
N PRO A 546 -20.72 -17.36 2.43
CA PRO A 546 -21.41 -16.17 2.98
C PRO A 546 -20.48 -15.06 3.50
N LYS A 547 -19.31 -15.43 4.05
CA LYS A 547 -18.27 -14.47 4.51
C LYS A 547 -17.63 -13.63 3.37
N LEU A 548 -17.83 -13.98 2.11
CA LEU A 548 -17.31 -13.21 0.96
C LEU A 548 -18.23 -12.06 0.54
N LEU A 549 -19.47 -12.04 1.03
CA LEU A 549 -20.43 -10.98 0.72
C LEU A 549 -19.93 -9.61 1.19
N LEU A 550 -20.17 -8.58 0.38
CA LEU A 550 -19.76 -7.19 0.62
C LEU A 550 -18.22 -7.00 0.74
N ARG A 551 -17.40 -8.00 0.38
CA ARG A 551 -15.94 -7.90 0.50
C ARG A 551 -15.29 -7.02 -0.56
N ARG A 552 -15.88 -6.93 -1.76
CA ARG A 552 -15.39 -6.15 -2.91
C ARG A 552 -16.54 -5.34 -3.49
N THR A 553 -16.31 -4.10 -3.91
CA THR A 553 -17.36 -3.24 -4.48
C THR A 553 -17.69 -3.63 -5.91
N GLU A 554 -18.45 -4.69 -6.13
CA GLU A 554 -18.76 -5.23 -7.46
C GLU A 554 -20.15 -4.84 -7.96
N SER A 555 -20.99 -4.25 -7.09
CA SER A 555 -22.33 -3.78 -7.42
C SER A 555 -22.55 -2.29 -7.13
N VAL A 556 -23.54 -1.72 -7.80
CA VAL A 556 -24.11 -0.39 -7.57
C VAL A 556 -24.63 -0.30 -6.12
N ALA A 557 -25.29 -1.35 -5.63
CA ALA A 557 -25.85 -1.40 -4.27
C ALA A 557 -24.78 -1.19 -3.19
N GLU A 558 -23.61 -1.81 -3.33
CA GLU A 558 -22.50 -1.69 -2.37
C GLU A 558 -21.88 -0.29 -2.36
N LYS A 559 -21.76 0.33 -3.53
CA LYS A 559 -21.30 1.73 -3.59
C LYS A 559 -22.37 2.67 -3.05
N MET A 560 -23.65 2.44 -3.35
CA MET A 560 -24.76 3.20 -2.77
C MET A 560 -24.78 3.10 -1.25
N LEU A 561 -24.50 1.93 -0.68
CA LEU A 561 -24.37 1.74 0.77
C LEU A 561 -23.25 2.60 1.37
N THR A 562 -22.09 2.63 0.72
CA THR A 562 -20.96 3.46 1.15
C THR A 562 -21.31 4.95 1.09
N ASN A 563 -21.98 5.38 0.01
CA ASN A 563 -22.44 6.74 -0.17
C ASN A 563 -23.52 7.12 0.85
N TRP A 564 -24.43 6.20 1.19
CA TRP A 564 -25.47 6.39 2.20
C TRP A 564 -24.87 6.63 3.59
N PHE A 565 -23.90 5.80 4.00
CA PHE A 565 -23.15 6.05 5.25
C PHE A 565 -22.38 7.36 5.21
N THR A 566 -21.81 7.73 4.05
CA THR A 566 -21.09 8.99 3.89
C THR A 566 -21.96 10.18 4.27
N LEU A 567 -23.20 10.23 3.77
CA LEU A 567 -24.13 11.32 4.03
C LEU A 567 -24.58 11.34 5.50
N LEU A 568 -24.98 10.19 6.04
CA LEU A 568 -25.60 10.11 7.37
C LEU A 568 -24.61 10.16 8.54
N LEU A 569 -23.34 9.81 8.30
CA LEU A 569 -22.29 9.84 9.32
C LEU A 569 -21.51 11.16 9.37
N TYR A 570 -21.82 12.13 8.50
CA TYR A 570 -21.14 13.43 8.52
C TYR A 570 -21.28 14.15 9.86
N LYS A 571 -22.46 14.12 10.49
CA LYS A 571 -22.67 14.71 11.82
C LYS A 571 -21.78 14.04 12.88
N PHE A 572 -21.71 12.70 12.85
CA PHE A 572 -20.85 11.95 13.77
C PHE A 572 -19.35 12.20 13.53
N LEU A 573 -18.93 12.36 12.28
CA LEU A 573 -17.59 12.82 11.95
C LEU A 573 -17.34 14.21 12.54
N LYS A 574 -18.26 15.15 12.39
CA LYS A 574 -18.07 16.52 12.87
C LYS A 574 -18.06 16.63 14.40
N GLU A 575 -18.89 15.85 15.08
CA GLU A 575 -19.13 15.99 16.52
C GLU A 575 -18.32 15.02 17.39
N CYS A 576 -17.84 13.90 16.83
CA CYS A 576 -17.19 12.86 17.62
C CYS A 576 -15.85 12.42 17.01
N ALA A 577 -15.87 11.82 15.83
CA ALA A 577 -14.68 11.14 15.28
C ALA A 577 -13.68 12.07 14.56
N GLY A 578 -14.09 13.29 14.21
CA GLY A 578 -13.29 14.24 13.43
C GLY A 578 -12.16 14.86 14.24
N GLU A 579 -12.40 15.17 15.52
CA GLU A 579 -11.37 15.67 16.44
C GLU A 579 -10.19 14.66 16.57
N PRO A 580 -10.39 13.39 17.00
CA PRO A 580 -9.29 12.46 17.12
C PRO A 580 -8.65 12.12 15.76
N LEU A 581 -9.41 12.12 14.65
CA LEU A 581 -8.85 11.91 13.32
C LEU A 581 -7.92 13.06 12.90
N PHE A 582 -8.33 14.31 13.15
CA PHE A 582 -7.52 15.49 12.86
C PHE A 582 -6.28 15.53 13.76
N SER A 583 -6.44 15.24 15.06
CA SER A 583 -5.32 15.12 16.00
C SER A 583 -4.32 14.05 15.57
N LEU A 584 -4.77 12.88 15.09
CA LEU A 584 -3.89 11.85 14.55
C LEU A 584 -3.14 12.33 13.30
N PHE A 585 -3.82 13.00 12.37
CA PHE A 585 -3.19 13.57 11.18
C PHE A 585 -2.09 14.58 11.55
N CYS A 586 -2.41 15.52 12.44
CA CYS A 586 -1.47 16.52 12.95
C CYS A 586 -0.29 15.87 13.67
N ALA A 587 -0.54 14.87 14.52
CA ALA A 587 0.49 14.13 15.23
C ALA A 587 1.44 13.42 14.28
N ILE A 588 0.91 12.73 13.26
CA ILE A 588 1.74 12.10 12.23
C ILE A 588 2.58 13.16 11.52
N LYS A 589 1.95 14.22 10.97
CA LYS A 589 2.65 15.26 10.21
C LYS A 589 3.80 15.88 11.02
N GLN A 590 3.52 16.32 12.25
CA GLN A 590 4.53 16.90 13.13
C GLN A 590 5.64 15.91 13.47
N GLN A 591 5.30 14.65 13.77
CA GLN A 591 6.29 13.63 14.10
C GLN A 591 7.24 13.33 12.92
N MET A 592 6.75 13.38 11.67
CA MET A 592 7.61 13.21 10.49
C MET A 592 8.54 14.41 10.31
N GLU A 593 8.01 15.63 10.48
CA GLU A 593 8.74 16.89 10.26
C GLU A 593 9.81 17.19 11.33
N LYS A 594 9.77 16.50 12.48
CA LYS A 594 10.84 16.51 13.51
C LYS A 594 12.16 15.91 13.01
N GLY A 595 12.14 15.14 11.93
CA GLY A 595 13.32 14.51 11.33
C GLY A 595 13.47 14.83 9.85
N PRO A 596 14.62 14.47 9.25
CA PRO A 596 14.83 14.64 7.82
C PRO A 596 13.78 13.92 6.96
N ILE A 597 13.31 14.62 5.93
CA ILE A 597 12.40 14.09 4.90
C ILE A 597 13.07 14.34 3.54
N ASP A 598 13.20 13.30 2.73
CA ASP A 598 13.74 13.40 1.38
C ASP A 598 12.63 13.84 0.39
N THR A 599 12.78 15.00 -0.22
CA THR A 599 11.78 15.62 -1.11
C THR A 599 11.52 14.83 -2.39
N ILE A 600 12.50 14.04 -2.86
CA ILE A 600 12.42 13.32 -4.14
C ILE A 600 11.76 11.95 -3.95
N THR A 601 12.23 11.18 -2.97
CA THR A 601 11.75 9.82 -2.67
C THR A 601 10.53 9.80 -1.76
N GLY A 602 10.33 10.87 -0.97
CA GLY A 602 9.31 10.94 0.08
C GLY A 602 9.62 10.04 1.29
N GLU A 603 10.86 9.57 1.44
CA GLU A 603 11.31 8.83 2.61
C GLU A 603 11.56 9.78 3.79
N ALA A 604 11.30 9.31 5.02
CA ALA A 604 11.52 10.08 6.24
C ALA A 604 12.28 9.30 7.32
N ARG A 605 12.97 10.04 8.20
CA ARG A 605 13.72 9.51 9.35
C ARG A 605 12.81 8.86 10.39
N TYR A 606 11.67 9.48 10.64
CA TYR A 606 10.57 8.97 11.44
C TYR A 606 9.48 8.58 10.46
N SER A 607 9.06 7.33 10.47
CA SER A 607 8.03 6.77 9.61
C SER A 607 7.37 5.62 10.35
N LEU A 608 6.09 5.35 10.08
CA LEU A 608 5.42 4.09 10.46
C LEU A 608 5.52 3.02 9.37
N SER A 609 5.85 3.44 8.14
CA SER A 609 6.02 2.55 6.99
C SER A 609 7.49 2.24 6.77
N GLU A 610 7.83 0.95 6.74
CA GLU A 610 9.19 0.50 6.43
C GLU A 610 9.64 0.92 5.03
N ASP A 611 8.71 0.93 4.05
CA ASP A 611 8.99 1.30 2.66
C ASP A 611 9.36 2.78 2.49
N LYS A 612 8.99 3.62 3.45
CA LYS A 612 9.25 5.07 3.45
C LYS A 612 10.23 5.49 4.55
N LEU A 613 11.00 4.55 5.08
CA LEU A 613 11.99 4.83 6.12
C LEU A 613 13.37 5.11 5.50
N ILE A 614 13.98 6.25 5.84
CA ILE A 614 15.35 6.57 5.39
C ILE A 614 16.33 5.57 6.01
N ARG A 615 17.03 4.82 5.15
CA ARG A 615 18.05 3.84 5.54
C ARG A 615 19.47 4.42 5.57
N GLN A 616 19.70 5.62 5.07
CA GLN A 616 21.01 6.25 5.10
C GLN A 616 21.22 7.03 6.42
N GLN A 617 22.47 7.13 6.88
CA GLN A 617 22.81 8.03 7.98
C GLN A 617 22.82 9.46 7.43
N ILE A 618 21.91 10.29 7.92
CA ILE A 618 21.83 11.71 7.59
C ILE A 618 22.24 12.47 8.84
N ASP A 619 23.36 13.19 8.76
CA ASP A 619 23.76 14.11 9.82
C ASP A 619 22.94 15.39 9.66
N TYR A 620 21.97 15.56 10.56
CA TYR A 620 21.18 16.77 10.63
C TYR A 620 21.35 17.41 12.00
N LYS A 621 21.30 18.72 12.00
CA LYS A 621 21.17 19.50 13.22
C LYS A 621 19.83 20.21 13.11
N THR A 622 19.05 20.14 14.18
CA THR A 622 18.18 21.26 14.48
C THR A 622 19.14 22.42 14.72
N LEU A 623 19.18 23.38 13.80
CA LEU A 623 19.91 24.64 13.93
C LEU A 623 19.57 25.20 15.32
N GLY A 624 20.50 25.21 16.29
CA GLY A 624 20.22 25.46 17.73
C GLY A 624 20.83 24.50 18.77
N GLY A 625 21.76 23.60 18.40
CA GLY A 625 22.33 22.59 19.31
C GLY A 625 23.54 23.07 20.14
N GLY A 626 23.32 23.96 21.11
CA GLY A 626 24.30 24.34 22.15
C GLY A 626 23.59 24.72 23.45
N GLY A 627 23.92 24.08 24.55
CA GLY A 627 23.12 24.08 25.79
C GLY A 627 22.76 25.45 26.38
N ARG A 628 21.53 25.50 26.91
CA ARG A 628 20.84 26.55 27.71
C ARG A 628 20.10 27.63 26.88
N ARG A 629 18.76 27.51 26.90
CA ARG A 629 17.73 28.51 26.50
C ARG A 629 17.93 29.17 25.13
N GLY A 630 17.45 28.50 24.09
CA GLY A 630 17.28 29.05 22.76
C GLY A 630 16.81 27.94 21.81
N VAL A 631 15.51 27.86 21.55
CA VAL A 631 14.94 26.87 20.64
C VAL A 631 15.40 27.21 19.23
N GLY A 632 15.91 26.20 18.53
CA GLY A 632 16.43 26.29 17.19
C GLY A 632 15.39 26.63 16.12
N ALA A 633 15.47 27.81 15.52
CA ALA A 633 14.47 28.30 14.58
C ALA A 633 15.00 29.41 13.65
N ILE A 634 14.27 29.65 12.57
CA ILE A 634 14.37 30.87 11.76
C ILE A 634 13.27 31.85 12.16
N ASN A 635 13.51 33.14 11.95
CA ASN A 635 12.53 34.19 12.21
C ASN A 635 11.89 34.60 10.88
N CYS A 636 10.60 34.35 10.71
CA CYS A 636 9.90 34.74 9.49
C CYS A 636 9.07 36.01 9.70
N ILE A 637 9.16 36.92 8.75
CA ILE A 637 8.27 38.08 8.66
C ILE A 637 6.96 37.63 8.02
N HIS A 638 5.82 38.08 8.57
CA HIS A 638 4.51 37.73 8.00
C HIS A 638 4.41 38.23 6.55
N PRO A 639 4.02 37.37 5.57
CA PRO A 639 3.99 37.74 4.15
C PRO A 639 3.11 38.96 3.87
N ASP A 640 1.94 39.02 4.51
CA ASP A 640 0.95 40.08 4.29
C ASP A 640 1.15 41.32 5.20
N ASN A 641 2.08 41.28 6.16
CA ASN A 641 2.26 42.37 7.13
C ASN A 641 3.71 42.48 7.60
N GLU A 642 4.52 43.26 6.88
CA GLU A 642 5.93 43.49 7.21
C GLU A 642 6.17 44.17 8.57
N LYS A 643 5.15 44.76 9.19
CA LYS A 643 5.25 45.39 10.53
C LYS A 643 4.88 44.46 11.68
N SER A 644 4.47 43.23 11.38
CA SER A 644 4.17 42.22 12.39
C SER A 644 5.44 41.76 13.12
N ALA A 645 5.27 41.23 14.32
CA ALA A 645 6.36 40.59 15.05
C ALA A 645 6.87 39.37 14.26
N GLU A 646 8.19 39.15 14.28
CA GLU A 646 8.81 37.98 13.65
C GLU A 646 8.27 36.69 14.27
N ILE A 647 7.87 35.74 13.41
CA ILE A 647 7.32 34.45 13.80
C ILE A 647 8.44 33.41 13.80
N GLN A 648 8.62 32.73 14.92
CA GLN A 648 9.65 31.70 15.05
C GLN A 648 9.20 30.39 14.41
N VAL A 649 9.98 29.86 13.44
CA VAL A 649 9.66 28.63 12.69
C VAL A 649 10.75 27.58 12.88
N LYS A 650 10.38 26.38 13.35
CA LYS A 650 11.30 25.25 13.54
C LYS A 650 11.62 24.59 12.19
N VAL A 651 12.90 24.52 11.82
CA VAL A 651 13.39 23.94 10.56
C VAL A 651 14.67 23.12 10.79
N LEU A 652 15.01 22.25 9.84
CA LEU A 652 16.24 21.47 9.84
C LEU A 652 17.24 22.02 8.82
N ASN A 653 18.53 21.96 9.12
CA ASN A 653 19.57 22.39 8.17
C ASN A 653 19.55 21.61 6.85
N CYS A 654 19.05 20.38 6.88
CA CYS A 654 18.90 19.50 5.73
C CYS A 654 17.56 19.64 5.01
N ASP A 655 16.67 20.56 5.42
CA ASP A 655 15.43 20.81 4.69
C ASP A 655 15.75 21.48 3.34
N SER A 656 15.05 21.07 2.28
CA SER A 656 15.07 21.77 1.00
C SER A 656 14.37 23.12 1.10
N ILE A 657 14.63 24.04 0.18
CA ILE A 657 14.02 25.37 0.23
C ILE A 657 12.49 25.29 0.14
N SER A 658 11.93 24.41 -0.68
CA SER A 658 10.47 24.18 -0.69
C SER A 658 9.93 23.65 0.64
N GLN A 659 10.63 22.73 1.31
CA GLN A 659 10.21 22.24 2.64
C GLN A 659 10.22 23.37 3.67
N VAL A 660 11.20 24.29 3.62
CA VAL A 660 11.25 25.47 4.49
C VAL A 660 10.06 26.40 4.21
N LYS A 661 9.74 26.66 2.93
CA LYS A 661 8.56 27.45 2.56
C LYS A 661 7.27 26.83 3.10
N GLU A 662 7.10 25.51 2.97
CA GLU A 662 5.94 24.80 3.50
C GLU A 662 5.84 24.92 5.03
N LYS A 663 6.94 24.71 5.76
CA LYS A 663 6.98 24.86 7.23
C LYS A 663 6.67 26.29 7.70
N ILE A 664 7.15 27.30 6.97
CA ILE A 664 6.81 28.70 7.21
C ILE A 664 5.31 28.92 7.00
N LEU A 665 4.77 28.50 5.84
CA LEU A 665 3.35 28.68 5.52
C LEU A 665 2.45 27.97 6.55
N ASP A 666 2.81 26.76 6.98
CA ASP A 666 2.09 26.04 8.02
C ASP A 666 2.11 26.75 9.37
N THR A 667 3.21 27.41 9.73
CA THR A 667 3.34 28.11 11.01
C THR A 667 2.63 29.48 10.97
N VAL A 668 2.84 30.25 9.89
CA VAL A 668 2.25 31.58 9.70
C VAL A 668 0.74 31.48 9.55
N TYR A 669 0.26 30.53 8.75
CA TYR A 669 -1.15 30.33 8.46
C TYR A 669 -1.75 29.14 9.23
N LYS A 670 -1.20 28.82 10.42
CA LYS A 670 -1.63 27.66 11.24
C LYS A 670 -3.14 27.59 11.47
N ASN A 671 -3.80 28.75 11.57
CA ASN A 671 -5.24 28.90 11.85
C ASN A 671 -6.10 29.17 10.60
N VAL A 672 -5.53 29.10 9.40
CA VAL A 672 -6.24 29.34 8.14
C VAL A 672 -6.41 28.02 7.40
N PRO A 673 -7.58 27.69 6.82
CA PRO A 673 -7.75 26.48 6.00
C PRO A 673 -6.76 26.39 4.84
N TYR A 674 -6.28 25.20 4.49
CA TYR A 674 -5.17 25.05 3.52
C TYR A 674 -5.48 25.66 2.15
N SER A 675 -6.72 25.54 1.65
CA SER A 675 -7.13 26.07 0.34
C SER A 675 -7.06 27.60 0.23
N GLN A 676 -7.07 28.31 1.37
CA GLN A 676 -7.03 29.78 1.44
C GLN A 676 -5.60 30.32 1.60
N ARG A 677 -4.60 29.45 1.77
CA ARG A 677 -3.20 29.85 1.97
C ARG A 677 -2.50 30.07 0.63
N HIS A 678 -1.44 30.88 0.66
CA HIS A 678 -0.46 30.92 -0.42
C HIS A 678 0.18 29.53 -0.60
N LYS A 679 0.48 29.14 -1.85
CA LYS A 679 1.17 27.86 -2.12
C LYS A 679 2.67 28.07 -2.21
N ALA A 680 3.45 27.12 -1.69
CA ALA A 680 4.91 27.19 -1.70
C ALA A 680 5.53 27.47 -3.10
N PRO A 681 5.04 26.90 -4.22
CA PRO A 681 5.57 27.20 -5.56
C PRO A 681 5.39 28.65 -6.02
N ASP A 682 4.39 29.35 -5.48
CA ASP A 682 4.03 30.73 -5.86
C ASP A 682 4.80 31.79 -5.05
N MET A 683 5.60 31.34 -4.07
CA MET A 683 6.37 32.19 -3.16
C MET A 683 7.87 31.95 -3.32
N ASP A 684 8.66 33.01 -3.28
CA ASP A 684 10.11 32.98 -3.15
C ASP A 684 10.52 33.18 -1.68
N LEU A 685 11.59 32.50 -1.25
CA LEU A 685 12.14 32.63 0.10
C LEU A 685 13.27 33.65 0.09
N GLU A 686 13.07 34.79 0.73
CA GLU A 686 14.07 35.86 0.87
C GLU A 686 14.78 35.77 2.22
N TRP A 687 16.09 35.61 2.21
CA TRP A 687 16.96 35.73 3.38
C TRP A 687 17.47 37.16 3.54
N ARG A 688 17.14 37.79 4.68
CA ARG A 688 17.53 39.18 5.03
C ARG A 688 18.77 39.16 5.92
N GLN A 689 19.95 39.24 5.29
CA GLN A 689 21.23 39.36 5.99
C GLN A 689 21.42 40.83 6.39
N GLY A 690 21.47 41.13 7.69
CA GLY A 690 21.52 42.52 8.21
C GLY A 690 22.49 43.43 7.44
N ARG A 691 22.17 44.74 7.35
CA ARG A 691 22.74 45.78 6.45
C ARG A 691 22.11 45.86 5.05
N GLY A 692 20.84 45.48 4.90
CA GLY A 692 20.08 45.68 3.67
C GLY A 692 20.40 44.67 2.55
N VAL A 693 21.18 43.62 2.84
CA VAL A 693 21.47 42.53 1.90
C VAL A 693 20.30 41.55 1.91
N ARG A 694 19.73 41.29 0.73
CA ARG A 694 18.59 40.40 0.55
C ARG A 694 18.96 39.35 -0.50
N LEU A 695 18.78 38.08 -0.17
CA LEU A 695 19.12 36.96 -1.05
C LEU A 695 17.92 36.05 -1.22
N ILE A 696 17.53 35.77 -2.47
CA ILE A 696 16.47 34.79 -2.75
C ILE A 696 17.08 33.40 -2.77
N LEU A 697 16.53 32.50 -1.95
CA LEU A 697 16.90 31.10 -1.88
C LEU A 697 15.93 30.29 -2.75
N GLN A 698 16.45 29.34 -3.52
CA GLN A 698 15.68 28.48 -4.41
C GLN A 698 16.17 27.04 -4.31
N ASP A 699 15.29 26.07 -4.59
CA ASP A 699 15.67 24.66 -4.62
C ASP A 699 16.78 24.39 -5.66
N GLU A 700 16.79 25.17 -6.74
CA GLU A 700 17.85 25.18 -7.75
C GLU A 700 18.20 26.62 -8.14
N ASP A 701 19.49 26.93 -8.18
CA ASP A 701 20.03 28.20 -8.65
C ASP A 701 21.42 28.01 -9.28
N VAL A 702 22.09 29.11 -9.62
CA VAL A 702 23.44 29.07 -10.22
C VAL A 702 24.52 28.48 -9.31
N THR A 703 24.24 28.33 -8.02
CA THR A 703 25.18 27.77 -7.03
C THR A 703 24.94 26.28 -6.78
N THR A 704 23.89 25.69 -7.36
CA THR A 704 23.52 24.30 -7.18
C THR A 704 24.64 23.35 -7.58
N LYS A 705 24.95 22.40 -6.69
CA LYS A 705 26.03 21.43 -6.89
C LYS A 705 25.60 20.33 -7.86
N ILE A 706 26.42 20.13 -8.90
CA ILE A 706 26.27 19.05 -9.88
C ILE A 706 27.49 18.13 -9.78
N GLU A 707 27.27 16.85 -9.51
CA GLU A 707 28.29 15.81 -9.35
C GLU A 707 27.95 14.63 -10.27
N THR A 708 28.81 14.31 -11.25
CA THR A 708 28.74 13.05 -12.05
C THR A 708 27.31 12.68 -12.47
N ASP A 709 26.66 13.55 -13.23
CA ASP A 709 25.27 13.41 -13.72
C ASP A 709 24.16 13.50 -12.66
N TRP A 710 24.48 13.92 -11.44
CA TRP A 710 23.50 14.16 -10.37
C TRP A 710 23.50 15.63 -9.91
N ARG A 711 22.31 16.23 -9.84
CA ARG A 711 22.05 17.56 -9.29
C ARG A 711 21.45 17.43 -7.90
N ARG A 712 22.08 18.05 -6.90
CA ARG A 712 21.56 18.04 -5.52
C ARG A 712 20.68 19.26 -5.29
N LEU A 713 19.45 19.07 -4.78
CA LEU A 713 18.61 20.21 -4.36
C LEU A 713 19.31 21.03 -3.26
N ASN A 714 19.18 22.35 -3.36
CA ASN A 714 19.72 23.28 -2.37
C ASN A 714 18.96 23.14 -1.05
N THR A 715 19.69 23.24 0.06
CA THR A 715 19.16 23.16 1.43
C THR A 715 19.59 24.38 2.23
N LEU A 716 19.06 24.59 3.44
CA LEU A 716 19.56 25.65 4.33
C LEU A 716 21.07 25.52 4.61
N SER A 717 21.57 24.28 4.72
CA SER A 717 23.00 24.00 4.89
C SER A 717 23.85 24.39 3.67
N HIS A 718 23.29 24.32 2.45
CA HIS A 718 23.97 24.74 1.23
C HIS A 718 24.28 26.25 1.26
N TYR A 719 23.32 27.06 1.70
CA TYR A 719 23.47 28.50 1.86
C TYR A 719 24.13 28.92 3.18
N GLN A 720 24.46 27.96 4.06
CA GLN A 720 25.05 28.21 5.38
C GLN A 720 24.21 29.17 6.24
N VAL A 721 22.89 29.01 6.20
CA VAL A 721 21.95 29.83 6.97
C VAL A 721 22.19 29.62 8.47
N PRO A 722 22.44 30.69 9.26
CA PRO A 722 22.64 30.61 10.70
C PRO A 722 21.31 30.50 11.47
N ASP A 723 21.40 30.07 12.73
CA ASP A 723 20.27 30.08 13.67
C ASP A 723 19.71 31.51 13.83
N ASN A 724 18.38 31.63 13.98
CA ASN A 724 17.65 32.90 14.07
C ASN A 724 17.82 33.83 12.85
N ALA A 725 18.15 33.27 11.68
CA ALA A 725 18.15 34.03 10.44
C ALA A 725 16.75 34.59 10.14
N VAL A 726 16.70 35.86 9.71
CA VAL A 726 15.46 36.54 9.34
C VAL A 726 15.11 36.24 7.89
N MET A 727 13.94 35.66 7.67
CA MET A 727 13.41 35.22 6.39
C MET A 727 12.10 35.94 6.08
N ALA A 728 11.76 36.07 4.80
CA ALA A 728 10.46 36.54 4.35
C ALA A 728 9.99 35.72 3.14
N LEU A 729 8.70 35.42 3.06
CA LEU A 729 8.10 34.89 1.85
C LEU A 729 7.59 36.05 1.00
N ILE A 730 8.06 36.15 -0.24
CA ILE A 730 7.63 37.17 -1.19
C ILE A 730 6.89 36.51 -2.36
N PRO A 731 5.76 37.07 -2.83
CA PRO A 731 5.10 36.57 -4.03
C PRO A 731 6.06 36.62 -5.22
N ARG A 732 6.15 35.51 -5.95
CA ARG A 732 7.01 35.42 -7.13
C ARG A 732 6.49 36.36 -8.21
N GLN A 733 7.17 37.48 -8.45
CA GLN A 733 6.79 38.42 -9.51
C GLN A 733 7.11 37.80 -10.88
N LEU A 734 6.09 37.56 -11.71
CA LEU A 734 6.23 37.31 -13.15
C LEU A 734 6.71 38.60 -13.83
N MET A 735 7.99 38.92 -13.72
CA MET A 735 8.54 40.16 -14.26
C MET A 735 8.88 40.04 -15.75
N ALA A 736 8.04 40.65 -16.58
CA ALA A 736 8.34 41.04 -17.94
C ALA A 736 9.22 42.32 -17.96
N TYR A 737 10.56 42.23 -18.04
CA TYR A 737 11.43 43.38 -18.35
C TYR A 737 12.70 43.02 -19.17
N SER A 738 12.67 43.48 -20.43
CA SER A 738 13.71 44.13 -21.27
C SER A 738 15.21 43.72 -21.26
N VAL A 739 15.61 43.25 -22.45
CA VAL A 739 16.84 43.45 -23.25
C VAL A 739 17.81 44.59 -22.83
N ASN A 740 19.10 44.27 -22.62
CA ASN A 740 20.27 44.80 -23.39
C ASN A 740 21.63 44.18 -22.96
N ASN A 741 22.29 43.53 -23.95
CA ASN A 741 23.72 43.15 -24.18
C ASN A 741 24.68 42.98 -22.97
N SER A 742 25.33 41.84 -22.77
CA SER A 742 26.21 41.17 -23.76
C SER A 742 26.49 39.69 -23.44
N THR A 743 26.35 38.86 -24.49
CA THR A 743 26.99 37.55 -24.76
C THR A 743 27.13 36.52 -23.64
N VAL A 744 26.17 35.59 -23.54
CA VAL A 744 26.32 34.13 -23.83
C VAL A 744 24.91 33.54 -23.89
N SER A 745 24.62 32.77 -24.94
CA SER A 745 23.31 32.26 -25.36
C SER A 745 22.54 31.48 -24.26
N ARG A 746 21.34 31.96 -23.94
CA ARG A 746 20.29 31.19 -23.22
C ARG A 746 19.04 31.09 -24.10
N THR A 747 18.98 30.01 -24.86
CA THR A 747 17.73 29.30 -25.20
C THR A 747 17.74 28.09 -24.27
N SER A 748 16.77 27.78 -23.41
CA SER A 748 15.33 27.65 -23.62
C SER A 748 14.68 27.45 -22.25
N ALA A 749 13.54 28.08 -21.96
CA ALA A 749 12.49 27.60 -21.02
C ALA A 749 11.47 28.73 -20.77
N SER A 750 10.61 29.04 -21.74
CA SER A 750 9.46 29.94 -21.47
C SER A 750 8.26 29.73 -22.40
N LYS A 751 8.15 28.58 -23.05
CA LYS A 751 6.99 28.26 -23.89
C LYS A 751 6.71 26.77 -23.77
N TYR A 752 5.91 26.37 -22.79
CA TYR A 752 4.97 25.23 -22.82
C TYR A 752 4.44 24.97 -21.40
N GLU A 753 3.64 25.89 -20.86
CA GLU A 753 2.82 25.58 -19.67
C GLU A 753 1.37 26.08 -19.82
N SER A 754 0.97 26.41 -21.05
CA SER A 754 -0.35 26.95 -21.37
C SER A 754 -0.96 26.24 -22.59
N MET A 755 -1.07 24.91 -22.56
CA MET A 755 -2.06 24.17 -23.36
C MET A 755 -2.11 22.67 -22.99
N ALA A 756 -2.80 22.35 -21.89
CA ALA A 756 -3.28 20.99 -21.63
C ALA A 756 -4.51 21.03 -20.72
N ARG A 757 -5.66 21.44 -21.26
CA ARG A 757 -6.97 21.05 -20.75
C ARG A 757 -7.71 20.25 -21.82
N TYR A 758 -8.29 19.12 -21.37
CA TYR A 758 -9.24 18.22 -22.03
C TYR A 758 -8.71 17.24 -23.09
N THR A 759 -8.53 15.97 -22.70
CA THR A 759 -9.37 14.80 -23.07
C THR A 759 -8.65 13.49 -22.69
N GLY A 760 -9.24 12.64 -21.83
CA GLY A 760 -8.79 11.25 -21.59
C GLY A 760 -8.53 10.81 -20.13
N SER A 761 -9.37 9.89 -19.63
CA SER A 761 -9.31 8.99 -18.44
C SER A 761 -8.59 9.39 -17.14
N PRO A 762 -9.32 9.52 -16.02
CA PRO A 762 -8.79 9.43 -14.66
C PRO A 762 -8.74 7.97 -14.17
N ASP A 763 -7.59 7.32 -14.24
CA ASP A 763 -7.35 6.05 -13.53
C ASP A 763 -6.32 6.26 -12.41
N SER A 764 -6.74 5.95 -11.17
CA SER A 764 -5.95 5.80 -9.94
C SER A 764 -4.98 6.94 -9.59
N GLN A 765 -5.40 7.82 -8.68
CA GLN A 765 -4.48 8.60 -7.83
C GLN A 765 -3.71 7.65 -6.89
N ARG A 766 -2.79 6.86 -7.44
CA ARG A 766 -1.60 6.44 -6.71
C ARG A 766 -0.60 7.57 -6.83
N SER A 767 -0.17 8.11 -5.69
CA SER A 767 1.16 8.65 -5.44
C SER A 767 1.89 9.17 -6.68
N ARG A 768 1.47 10.33 -7.17
CA ARG A 768 2.36 11.18 -7.96
C ARG A 768 2.84 12.27 -7.02
N THR A 769 4.04 12.07 -6.46
CA THR A 769 4.99 13.18 -6.49
C THR A 769 4.94 13.79 -7.90
N PRO A 770 5.08 15.11 -8.07
CA PRO A 770 5.46 15.60 -9.37
C PRO A 770 6.75 14.84 -9.71
N MET A 771 6.68 13.89 -10.64
CA MET A 771 7.88 13.49 -11.32
C MET A 771 8.28 14.76 -12.03
N LEU A 772 9.22 15.49 -11.43
CA LEU A 772 10.24 16.15 -12.21
C LEU A 772 10.77 15.03 -13.11
N THR A 773 10.18 14.94 -14.30
CA THR A 773 10.75 14.20 -15.40
C THR A 773 12.22 14.56 -15.40
N PRO A 774 13.15 13.58 -15.39
CA PRO A 774 14.53 13.95 -15.69
C PRO A 774 14.44 14.76 -16.98
N ASP A 775 15.00 15.97 -16.98
CA ASP A 775 15.10 16.77 -18.19
C ASP A 775 15.69 15.84 -19.25
N THR A 776 14.83 15.28 -20.11
CA THR A 776 15.23 14.34 -21.15
C THR A 776 16.10 15.02 -22.20
N GLU A 777 16.27 16.33 -22.07
CA GLU A 777 17.19 17.16 -22.83
C GLU A 777 18.61 17.26 -22.22
N SER A 778 18.81 17.00 -20.91
CA SER A 778 20.13 17.20 -20.25
C SER A 778 20.79 15.94 -19.67
N GLY A 779 20.04 14.86 -19.42
CA GLY A 779 20.58 13.60 -18.90
C GLY A 779 21.00 13.61 -17.42
N VAL A 780 20.77 14.71 -16.69
CA VAL A 780 21.14 14.86 -15.27
C VAL A 780 19.98 14.46 -14.34
N LYS A 781 20.23 13.63 -13.34
CA LYS A 781 19.26 13.15 -12.33
C LYS A 781 19.24 14.06 -11.09
N VAL A 782 18.08 14.31 -10.49
CA VAL A 782 17.95 15.16 -9.29
C VAL A 782 17.85 14.31 -8.01
N TRP A 783 18.48 14.74 -6.92
CA TRP A 783 18.40 14.08 -5.59
C TRP A 783 18.44 15.11 -4.45
N HIS A 784 17.98 14.72 -3.25
CA HIS A 784 17.99 15.59 -2.06
C HIS A 784 18.92 15.07 -0.94
N LEU A 785 18.47 14.04 -0.22
CA LEU A 785 19.21 13.39 0.86
C LEU A 785 19.70 12.00 0.46
N VAL A 786 18.90 11.27 -0.32
CA VAL A 786 19.17 9.89 -0.74
C VAL A 786 19.48 9.86 -2.24
N LYS A 787 20.72 9.46 -2.60
CA LYS A 787 21.05 9.09 -3.98
C LYS A 787 20.61 7.65 -4.23
N ASN A 788 19.55 7.47 -5.03
CA ASN A 788 19.23 6.16 -5.59
C ASN A 788 20.22 5.87 -6.72
N HIS A 789 21.42 5.41 -6.37
CA HIS A 789 22.31 4.85 -7.37
C HIS A 789 21.60 3.64 -8.00
N GLU A 790 21.26 3.77 -9.29
CA GLU A 790 21.16 2.60 -10.16
C GLU A 790 22.38 1.75 -9.86
N HIS A 791 22.18 0.52 -9.43
CA HIS A 791 23.25 -0.37 -8.98
C HIS A 791 24.18 -0.71 -10.16
N GLY A 792 25.13 0.19 -10.41
CA GLY A 792 26.06 0.19 -11.52
C GLY A 792 26.99 1.40 -11.41
N ASP A 793 27.84 1.39 -10.38
CA ASP A 793 29.15 2.04 -10.28
C ASP A 793 29.39 2.64 -8.88
N GLN A 794 30.08 1.87 -8.04
CA GLN A 794 31.02 2.46 -7.11
C GLN A 794 32.15 1.47 -6.83
N LYS A 795 33.36 1.89 -7.23
CA LYS A 795 34.62 1.38 -6.71
C LYS A 795 34.61 1.54 -5.19
N GLU A 796 35.11 0.51 -4.50
CA GLU A 796 35.45 0.55 -3.08
C GLU A 796 36.31 1.79 -2.79
N GLY A 797 35.79 2.72 -1.98
CA GLY A 797 36.54 3.94 -1.71
C GLY A 797 35.84 5.05 -0.95
N ASP A 798 34.63 4.87 -0.39
CA ASP A 798 34.19 5.76 0.68
C ASP A 798 33.28 5.06 1.69
N ARG A 799 33.66 5.14 2.96
CA ARG A 799 33.08 4.42 4.08
C ARG A 799 31.84 5.17 4.59
N GLY A 800 30.66 4.77 4.14
CA GLY A 800 29.38 5.08 4.78
C GLY A 800 28.71 3.79 5.25
N SER A 801 28.73 3.53 6.55
CA SER A 801 28.19 2.34 7.21
C SER A 801 26.82 1.90 6.69
N LYS A 802 26.75 0.70 6.08
CA LYS A 802 25.49 -0.05 5.98
C LYS A 802 25.05 -0.41 7.41
N MET A 803 24.25 0.45 8.03
CA MET A 803 23.68 0.21 9.36
C MET A 803 22.79 -1.05 9.33
N VAL A 804 22.84 -1.79 10.43
CA VAL A 804 22.15 -3.06 10.69
C VAL A 804 20.62 -2.86 10.63
N SER A 805 19.89 -3.82 10.03
CA SER A 805 18.42 -3.74 9.85
C SER A 805 17.64 -3.52 11.15
N GLU A 806 18.21 -3.93 12.29
CA GLU A 806 17.64 -3.81 13.64
C GLU A 806 17.54 -2.35 14.14
N ILE A 807 18.44 -1.45 13.73
CA ILE A 807 18.40 -0.03 14.11
C ILE A 807 17.20 0.68 13.46
N TYR A 808 16.70 0.17 12.33
CA TYR A 808 15.52 0.74 11.67
C TYR A 808 14.22 0.32 12.36
N LEU A 809 14.18 -0.90 12.91
CA LEU A 809 13.01 -1.37 13.67
C LEU A 809 12.80 -0.55 14.94
N THR A 810 13.86 -0.14 15.63
CA THR A 810 13.74 0.73 16.82
C THR A 810 13.20 2.12 16.46
N ARG A 811 13.48 2.64 15.25
CA ARG A 811 12.91 3.90 14.74
C ARG A 811 11.41 3.78 14.47
N LEU A 812 10.98 2.66 13.87
CA LEU A 812 9.57 2.35 13.63
C LEU A 812 8.83 2.21 14.97
N LEU A 813 9.39 1.45 15.92
CA LEU A 813 8.83 1.25 17.26
C LEU A 813 8.75 2.55 18.06
N ALA A 814 9.78 3.39 18.01
CA ALA A 814 9.76 4.70 18.65
C ALA A 814 8.64 5.57 18.08
N THR A 815 8.54 5.64 16.74
CA THR A 815 7.50 6.42 16.06
C THR A 815 6.09 5.90 16.41
N LYS A 816 5.90 4.57 16.42
CA LYS A 816 4.65 3.93 16.84
C LYS A 816 4.31 4.26 18.28
N GLY A 817 5.27 4.13 19.19
CA GLY A 817 5.09 4.44 20.61
C GLY A 817 4.62 5.87 20.84
N THR A 818 5.19 6.84 20.13
CA THR A 818 4.80 8.26 20.20
C THR A 818 3.37 8.51 19.67
N LEU A 819 2.96 7.81 18.60
CA LEU A 819 1.66 8.02 17.95
C LEU A 819 0.53 7.15 18.54
N GLN A 820 0.87 6.20 19.41
CA GLN A 820 -0.04 5.15 19.89
C GLN A 820 -1.34 5.71 20.47
N LYS A 821 -1.26 6.71 21.36
CA LYS A 821 -2.43 7.30 22.01
C LYS A 821 -3.43 7.88 21.01
N PHE A 822 -2.96 8.57 19.97
CA PHE A 822 -3.84 9.15 18.94
C PHE A 822 -4.54 8.08 18.10
N VAL A 823 -3.88 6.93 17.89
CA VAL A 823 -4.49 5.77 17.24
C VAL A 823 -5.55 5.15 18.15
N ASP A 824 -5.25 4.98 19.44
CA ASP A 824 -6.18 4.44 20.42
C ASP A 824 -7.42 5.32 20.57
N ASP A 825 -7.24 6.63 20.77
CA ASP A 825 -8.33 7.62 20.92
C ASP A 825 -9.27 7.60 19.70
N LEU A 826 -8.71 7.50 18.48
CA LEU A 826 -9.49 7.39 17.25
C LEU A 826 -10.27 6.06 17.18
N PHE A 827 -9.61 4.93 17.46
CA PHE A 827 -10.23 3.61 17.35
C PHE A 827 -11.32 3.42 18.41
N GLU A 828 -11.06 3.87 19.64
CA GLU A 828 -12.02 3.86 20.74
C GLU A 828 -13.24 4.72 20.39
N THR A 829 -13.04 5.92 19.84
CA THR A 829 -14.15 6.78 19.40
C THR A 829 -15.00 6.13 18.32
N ILE A 830 -14.37 5.53 17.30
CA ILE A 830 -15.07 4.86 16.19
C ILE A 830 -15.86 3.63 16.68
N PHE A 831 -15.29 2.83 17.59
CA PHE A 831 -15.92 1.61 18.13
C PHE A 831 -16.63 1.83 19.46
N SER A 832 -17.13 3.05 19.70
CA SER A 832 -17.94 3.37 20.87
C SER A 832 -19.42 3.50 20.53
N THR A 833 -20.28 3.07 21.46
CA THR A 833 -21.74 3.20 21.37
C THR A 833 -22.27 4.46 22.05
N ALA A 834 -21.45 5.06 22.91
CA ALA A 834 -21.68 6.36 23.51
C ALA A 834 -20.32 7.04 23.75
N HIS A 835 -20.10 8.20 23.13
CA HIS A 835 -18.86 8.98 23.31
C HIS A 835 -19.22 10.40 23.72
N ARG A 836 -18.66 10.89 24.85
CA ARG A 836 -18.93 12.23 25.40
C ARG A 836 -20.44 12.56 25.53
N GLY A 837 -21.27 11.55 25.82
CA GLY A 837 -22.73 11.71 25.93
C GLY A 837 -23.51 11.73 24.61
N SER A 838 -22.83 11.65 23.46
CA SER A 838 -23.46 11.47 22.15
C SER A 838 -23.87 10.01 21.93
N ALA A 839 -25.08 9.80 21.41
CA ALA A 839 -25.60 8.46 21.10
C ALA A 839 -25.04 7.93 19.78
N LEU A 840 -25.01 6.60 19.64
CA LEU A 840 -24.66 5.93 18.38
C LEU A 840 -25.50 6.49 17.20
N PRO A 841 -24.89 6.75 16.03
CA PRO A 841 -25.63 7.15 14.83
C PRO A 841 -26.72 6.15 14.45
N LEU A 842 -27.95 6.64 14.28
CA LEU A 842 -29.13 5.82 13.94
C LEU A 842 -28.91 4.97 12.69
N ALA A 843 -28.20 5.51 11.70
CA ALA A 843 -27.86 4.82 10.46
C ALA A 843 -27.08 3.51 10.69
N ILE A 844 -26.19 3.46 11.69
CA ILE A 844 -25.39 2.26 12.00
C ILE A 844 -26.29 1.19 12.59
N LYS A 845 -27.07 1.53 13.61
CA LYS A 845 -28.02 0.61 14.25
C LYS A 845 -29.01 0.06 13.22
N TYR A 846 -29.63 0.94 12.44
CA TYR A 846 -30.63 0.57 11.45
C TYR A 846 -30.10 -0.40 10.38
N MET A 847 -28.91 -0.12 9.84
CA MET A 847 -28.31 -1.00 8.82
C MET A 847 -27.77 -2.31 9.42
N PHE A 848 -27.27 -2.31 10.66
CA PHE A 848 -26.81 -3.52 11.31
C PHE A 848 -27.98 -4.45 11.67
N ASP A 849 -29.10 -3.89 12.13
CA ASP A 849 -30.33 -4.64 12.35
C ASP A 849 -30.84 -5.25 11.04
N PHE A 850 -30.83 -4.48 9.94
CA PHE A 850 -31.15 -5.01 8.61
C PHE A 850 -30.26 -6.21 8.22
N LEU A 851 -28.95 -6.13 8.45
CA LEU A 851 -28.04 -7.25 8.14
C LEU A 851 -28.30 -8.47 9.02
N ASP A 852 -28.62 -8.27 10.30
CA ASP A 852 -28.98 -9.35 11.22
C ASP A 852 -30.31 -10.01 10.78
N GLU A 853 -31.33 -9.23 10.40
CA GLU A 853 -32.59 -9.74 9.85
C GLU A 853 -32.39 -10.52 8.55
N GLN A 854 -31.50 -10.07 7.66
CA GLN A 854 -31.18 -10.79 6.43
C GLN A 854 -30.47 -12.12 6.72
N ALA A 855 -29.58 -12.14 7.70
CA ALA A 855 -28.95 -13.37 8.14
C ALA A 855 -30.00 -14.35 8.71
N ASP A 856 -30.94 -13.87 9.53
CA ASP A 856 -32.03 -14.67 10.08
C ASP A 856 -32.97 -15.21 9.00
N LYS A 857 -33.36 -14.38 8.02
CA LYS A 857 -34.21 -14.79 6.87
C LYS A 857 -33.60 -15.92 6.05
N HIS A 858 -32.26 -16.00 5.98
CA HIS A 858 -31.54 -17.03 5.24
C HIS A 858 -30.98 -18.16 6.13
N GLY A 859 -31.40 -18.24 7.41
CA GLY A 859 -30.99 -19.32 8.32
C GLY A 859 -29.52 -19.29 8.75
N ILE A 860 -28.87 -18.13 8.69
CA ILE A 860 -27.45 -17.94 9.04
C ILE A 860 -27.33 -17.58 10.52
N HIS A 861 -26.95 -18.57 11.34
CA HIS A 861 -26.75 -18.41 12.77
C HIS A 861 -25.27 -18.29 13.19
N ASP A 862 -24.30 -18.43 12.27
CA ASP A 862 -22.86 -18.23 12.57
C ASP A 862 -22.59 -16.75 12.89
N PRO A 863 -22.20 -16.40 14.14
CA PRO A 863 -21.89 -15.02 14.53
C PRO A 863 -20.74 -14.41 13.73
N HIS A 864 -19.79 -15.22 13.26
CA HIS A 864 -18.66 -14.74 12.47
C HIS A 864 -19.08 -14.26 11.08
N VAL A 865 -20.16 -14.80 10.51
CA VAL A 865 -20.71 -14.30 9.23
C VAL A 865 -21.30 -12.91 9.44
N ARG A 866 -22.13 -12.73 10.47
CA ARG A 866 -22.73 -11.42 10.81
C ARG A 866 -21.67 -10.38 11.13
N HIS A 867 -20.65 -10.75 11.91
CA HIS A 867 -19.48 -9.90 12.16
C HIS A 867 -18.82 -9.48 10.84
N THR A 868 -18.57 -10.44 9.94
CA THR A 868 -17.91 -10.16 8.66
C THR A 868 -18.75 -9.22 7.79
N TRP A 869 -20.07 -9.39 7.73
CA TRP A 869 -20.97 -8.49 6.99
C TRP A 869 -20.92 -7.06 7.55
N LYS A 870 -20.99 -6.91 8.88
CA LYS A 870 -20.90 -5.62 9.58
C LYS A 870 -19.55 -4.93 9.33
N SER A 871 -18.44 -5.68 9.38
CA SER A 871 -17.10 -5.16 9.08
C SER A 871 -16.95 -4.74 7.61
N ASN A 872 -17.42 -5.58 6.68
CA ASN A 872 -17.38 -5.33 5.25
C ASN A 872 -18.27 -4.16 4.83
N CYS A 873 -19.37 -3.89 5.54
CA CYS A 873 -20.31 -2.84 5.14
C CYS A 873 -19.89 -1.43 5.60
N LEU A 874 -19.31 -1.31 6.80
CA LEU A 874 -19.04 -0.01 7.43
C LEU A 874 -17.54 0.23 7.69
N PRO A 875 -16.85 -0.43 8.64
CA PRO A 875 -15.44 -0.18 8.91
C PRO A 875 -14.53 -0.25 7.69
N LEU A 876 -14.64 -1.32 6.90
CA LEU A 876 -13.73 -1.58 5.78
C LEU A 876 -14.01 -0.72 4.54
N ARG A 877 -15.15 -0.01 4.50
CA ARG A 877 -15.56 0.82 3.35
C ARG A 877 -15.53 2.30 3.67
N PHE A 878 -16.20 2.69 4.75
CA PHE A 878 -16.30 4.08 5.16
C PHE A 878 -15.08 4.51 5.99
N TRP A 879 -14.85 3.86 7.13
CA TRP A 879 -13.82 4.30 8.08
C TRP A 879 -12.40 4.16 7.53
N VAL A 880 -12.07 3.04 6.88
CA VAL A 880 -10.76 2.89 6.20
C VAL A 880 -10.53 3.99 5.17
N ASN A 881 -11.57 4.37 4.41
CA ASN A 881 -11.44 5.41 3.40
C ASN A 881 -11.20 6.78 4.04
N VAL A 882 -11.92 7.11 5.12
CA VAL A 882 -11.76 8.36 5.88
C VAL A 882 -10.40 8.44 6.58
N ILE A 883 -9.93 7.36 7.21
CA ILE A 883 -8.62 7.29 7.88
C ILE A 883 -7.48 7.48 6.87
N LYS A 884 -7.55 6.83 5.71
CA LYS A 884 -6.54 6.99 4.65
C LYS A 884 -6.60 8.36 3.98
N ASN A 885 -7.77 8.99 3.95
CA ASN A 885 -8.01 10.24 3.23
C ASN A 885 -8.64 11.30 4.14
N PRO A 886 -7.92 11.79 5.17
CA PRO A 886 -8.44 12.83 6.05
C PRO A 886 -8.72 14.13 5.30
N GLN A 887 -8.08 14.37 4.15
CA GLN A 887 -8.39 15.49 3.25
C GLN A 887 -9.80 15.40 2.63
N PHE A 888 -10.53 14.30 2.79
CA PHE A 888 -11.96 14.25 2.43
C PHE A 888 -12.83 14.93 3.48
N VAL A 889 -12.37 15.04 4.73
CA VAL A 889 -13.11 15.63 5.85
C VAL A 889 -12.61 17.03 6.18
N PHE A 890 -11.30 17.27 6.01
CA PHE A 890 -10.67 18.54 6.39
C PHE A 890 -10.04 19.24 5.18
N ASP A 891 -9.97 20.57 5.25
CA ASP A 891 -9.22 21.38 4.30
C ASP A 891 -7.72 21.40 4.65
N ILE A 892 -7.07 20.28 4.33
CA ILE A 892 -5.67 20.00 4.65
C ILE A 892 -4.93 19.48 3.42
N HIS A 893 -3.60 19.59 3.47
CA HIS A 893 -2.70 18.97 2.51
C HIS A 893 -2.07 17.71 3.07
N LYS A 894 -2.26 16.58 2.37
CA LYS A 894 -1.67 15.28 2.73
C LYS A 894 -0.40 15.04 1.92
N THR A 895 0.75 15.00 2.59
CA THR A 895 2.04 14.68 1.97
C THR A 895 2.21 13.17 1.72
N SER A 896 3.16 12.78 0.87
CA SER A 896 3.41 11.36 0.55
C SER A 896 3.81 10.52 1.76
N ILE A 897 4.57 11.07 2.71
CA ILE A 897 4.97 10.34 3.91
C ILE A 897 3.80 10.15 4.87
N THR A 898 2.96 11.18 5.04
CA THR A 898 1.75 11.10 5.86
C THR A 898 0.75 10.08 5.30
N ASP A 899 0.60 10.00 3.96
CA ASP A 899 -0.21 8.97 3.30
C ASP A 899 0.27 7.55 3.59
N ALA A 900 1.59 7.33 3.57
CA ALA A 900 2.19 6.03 3.89
C ALA A 900 1.94 5.64 5.36
N CYS A 901 2.08 6.57 6.29
CA CYS A 901 1.81 6.35 7.72
C CYS A 901 0.32 6.08 7.99
N LEU A 902 -0.60 6.87 7.41
CA LEU A 902 -2.04 6.63 7.53
C LEU A 902 -2.46 5.30 6.91
N SER A 903 -1.78 4.84 5.86
CA SER A 903 -2.01 3.52 5.27
C SER A 903 -1.63 2.38 6.22
N VAL A 904 -0.57 2.54 7.03
CA VAL A 904 -0.21 1.59 8.09
C VAL A 904 -1.30 1.55 9.17
N VAL A 905 -1.75 2.71 9.66
CA VAL A 905 -2.82 2.80 10.66
C VAL A 905 -4.13 2.20 10.14
N ALA A 906 -4.50 2.50 8.89
CA ALA A 906 -5.68 1.94 8.25
C ALA A 906 -5.57 0.42 8.09
N GLN A 907 -4.39 -0.13 7.80
CA GLN A 907 -4.20 -1.57 7.76
C GLN A 907 -4.37 -2.21 9.14
N THR A 908 -3.83 -1.60 10.19
CA THR A 908 -4.08 -2.04 11.57
C THR A 908 -5.56 -2.03 11.90
N PHE A 909 -6.29 -0.97 11.54
CA PHE A 909 -7.75 -0.88 11.71
C PHE A 909 -8.50 -2.01 10.99
N MET A 910 -8.08 -2.35 9.75
CA MET A 910 -8.64 -3.48 9.01
C MET A 910 -8.37 -4.82 9.69
N ASP A 911 -7.15 -5.03 10.18
CA ASP A 911 -6.76 -6.28 10.87
C ASP A 911 -7.52 -6.45 12.19
N SER A 912 -7.87 -5.35 12.88
CA SER A 912 -8.75 -5.33 14.05
C SER A 912 -10.17 -5.78 13.77
N CYS A 913 -10.66 -5.63 12.53
CA CYS A 913 -11.99 -6.06 12.11
C CYS A 913 -12.02 -7.50 11.58
N SER A 914 -10.89 -8.21 11.57
CA SER A 914 -10.82 -9.57 11.04
C SER A 914 -11.17 -10.63 12.08
N THR A 915 -11.96 -11.63 11.69
CA THR A 915 -12.26 -12.81 12.51
C THR A 915 -11.16 -13.90 12.45
N SER A 916 -10.16 -13.77 11.57
CA SER A 916 -9.08 -14.76 11.42
C SER A 916 -8.01 -14.64 12.50
N GLU A 917 -7.48 -15.77 12.97
CA GLU A 917 -6.31 -15.80 13.87
C GLU A 917 -5.04 -15.26 13.20
N HIS A 918 -4.24 -14.52 13.98
CA HIS A 918 -3.02 -13.89 13.51
C HIS A 918 -1.82 -14.84 13.71
N ARG A 919 -1.37 -15.49 12.63
CA ARG A 919 -0.10 -16.23 12.61
C ARG A 919 1.02 -15.27 12.22
N LEU A 920 1.86 -14.91 13.18
CA LEU A 920 3.00 -14.04 12.98
C LEU A 920 4.26 -14.88 12.77
N GLY A 921 5.07 -14.50 11.79
CA GLY A 921 6.34 -15.12 11.45
C GLY A 921 7.32 -14.09 10.89
N LYS A 922 8.56 -14.50 10.59
CA LYS A 922 9.60 -13.60 10.08
C LYS A 922 9.23 -12.92 8.75
N ASP A 923 8.40 -13.56 7.92
CA ASP A 923 7.92 -13.01 6.64
C ASP A 923 6.63 -12.16 6.78
N SER A 924 6.16 -11.93 8.00
CA SER A 924 4.99 -11.07 8.21
C SER A 924 5.31 -9.62 7.87
N PRO A 925 4.43 -8.91 7.14
CA PRO A 925 4.62 -7.49 6.83
C PRO A 925 4.91 -6.65 8.09
N SER A 926 5.82 -5.69 7.98
CA SER A 926 6.31 -4.90 9.12
C SER A 926 5.22 -4.12 9.85
N ASN A 927 4.21 -3.62 9.14
CA ASN A 927 3.03 -3.00 9.77
C ASN A 927 2.25 -3.96 10.67
N LYS A 928 2.17 -5.26 10.30
CA LYS A 928 1.52 -6.28 11.12
C LYS A 928 2.34 -6.63 12.36
N LEU A 929 3.67 -6.70 12.23
CA LEU A 929 4.57 -6.91 13.37
C LEU A 929 4.54 -5.73 14.34
N LEU A 930 4.44 -4.50 13.81
CA LEU A 930 4.47 -3.26 14.58
C LEU A 930 3.30 -3.12 15.57
N TYR A 931 2.11 -3.57 15.18
CA TYR A 931 0.87 -3.53 16.00
C TYR A 931 0.40 -4.90 16.50
N ALA A 932 1.25 -5.94 16.39
CA ALA A 932 0.90 -7.32 16.75
C ALA A 932 0.35 -7.48 18.18
N LYS A 933 0.87 -6.70 19.14
CA LYS A 933 0.46 -6.76 20.54
C LYS A 933 -0.86 -6.02 20.82
N ASP A 934 -1.24 -5.06 19.99
CA ASP A 934 -2.40 -4.20 20.20
C ASP A 934 -3.65 -4.75 19.50
N ILE A 935 -3.48 -5.44 18.35
CA ILE A 935 -4.57 -6.01 17.55
C ILE A 935 -5.55 -6.88 18.37
N PRO A 936 -5.12 -7.78 19.28
CA PRO A 936 -6.05 -8.55 20.10
C PRO A 936 -6.97 -7.67 20.96
N SER A 937 -6.45 -6.58 21.51
CA SER A 937 -7.24 -5.60 22.29
C SER A 937 -8.26 -4.91 21.40
N TYR A 938 -7.86 -4.45 20.21
CA TYR A 938 -8.79 -3.82 19.26
C TYR A 938 -9.88 -4.77 18.77
N LYS A 939 -9.56 -6.04 18.50
CA LYS A 939 -10.58 -7.05 18.17
C LYS A 939 -11.64 -7.16 19.27
N SER A 940 -11.22 -7.16 20.53
CA SER A 940 -12.16 -7.18 21.66
C SER A 940 -13.08 -5.95 21.70
N TRP A 941 -12.60 -4.78 21.25
CA TRP A 941 -13.43 -3.58 21.15
C TRP A 941 -14.44 -3.70 20.01
N VAL A 942 -14.05 -4.24 18.86
CA VAL A 942 -14.95 -4.48 17.72
C VAL A 942 -16.04 -5.49 18.07
N ASP A 943 -15.67 -6.60 18.72
CA ASP A 943 -16.62 -7.61 19.18
C ASP A 943 -17.64 -7.02 20.16
N ARG A 944 -17.16 -6.23 21.14
CA ARG A 944 -18.01 -5.54 22.10
C ARG A 944 -18.93 -4.52 21.42
N TYR A 945 -18.41 -3.74 20.48
CA TYR A 945 -19.16 -2.74 19.73
C TYR A 945 -20.35 -3.38 18.98
N TYR A 946 -20.12 -4.47 18.25
CA TYR A 946 -21.20 -5.16 17.55
C TYR A 946 -22.20 -5.81 18.50
N TRP A 947 -21.71 -6.34 19.62
CA TRP A 947 -22.57 -6.91 20.66
C TRP A 947 -23.46 -5.85 21.31
N ASP A 948 -22.90 -4.71 21.71
CA ASP A 948 -23.65 -3.61 22.33
C ASP A 948 -24.73 -3.06 21.39
N ILE A 949 -24.41 -2.87 20.10
CA ILE A 949 -25.38 -2.42 19.08
C ILE A 949 -26.55 -3.40 18.93
N SER A 950 -26.26 -4.71 18.93
CA SER A 950 -27.31 -5.74 18.80
C SER A 950 -28.29 -5.72 19.98
N ARG A 951 -27.86 -5.27 21.15
CA ARG A 951 -28.69 -5.17 22.36
C ARG A 951 -29.46 -3.86 22.48
N MET A 952 -29.15 -2.87 21.65
CA MET A 952 -29.93 -1.62 21.61
C MET A 952 -31.34 -1.88 21.10
N PRO A 953 -32.34 -1.10 21.55
CA PRO A 953 -33.69 -1.15 21.00
C PRO A 953 -33.68 -0.99 19.48
N ALA A 954 -34.51 -1.78 18.79
CA ALA A 954 -34.71 -1.63 17.35
C ALA A 954 -35.33 -0.26 17.04
N ILE A 955 -34.86 0.37 15.97
CA ILE A 955 -35.38 1.67 15.51
C ILE A 955 -36.63 1.41 14.66
N SER A 956 -37.73 2.08 15.00
CA SER A 956 -38.95 1.95 14.20
C SER A 956 -38.77 2.56 12.81
N GLU A 957 -39.48 2.04 11.80
CA GLU A 957 -39.43 2.63 10.45
C GLU A 957 -39.91 4.09 10.45
N GLN A 958 -40.87 4.44 11.32
CA GLN A 958 -41.35 5.81 11.46
C GLN A 958 -40.27 6.76 11.97
N ASP A 959 -39.53 6.38 13.01
CA ASP A 959 -38.46 7.21 13.58
C ASP A 959 -37.30 7.36 12.61
N MET A 960 -36.93 6.26 11.92
CA MET A 960 -35.87 6.32 10.92
C MET A 960 -36.26 7.19 9.73
N ASN A 961 -37.51 7.08 9.24
CA ASN A 961 -38.00 7.93 8.16
C ASN A 961 -38.04 9.40 8.57
N ALA A 962 -38.52 9.72 9.79
CA ALA A 962 -38.49 11.09 10.31
C ALA A 962 -37.06 11.67 10.36
N TYR A 963 -36.08 10.86 10.80
CA TYR A 963 -34.66 11.24 10.77
C TYR A 963 -34.15 11.48 9.34
N LEU A 964 -34.45 10.57 8.41
CA LEU A 964 -34.03 10.69 7.00
C LEU A 964 -34.67 11.89 6.30
N ALA A 965 -35.94 12.17 6.55
CA ALA A 965 -36.64 13.35 6.04
C ALA A 965 -35.98 14.63 6.52
N GLU A 966 -35.58 14.69 7.80
CA GLU A 966 -34.85 15.84 8.34
C GLU A 966 -33.47 16.00 7.70
N GLN A 967 -32.71 14.91 7.50
CA GLN A 967 -31.44 14.98 6.78
C GLN A 967 -31.61 15.44 5.33
N SER A 968 -32.65 14.97 4.64
CA SER A 968 -32.99 15.44 3.29
C SER A 968 -33.35 16.93 3.26
N ARG A 969 -34.07 17.43 4.26
CA ARG A 969 -34.45 18.83 4.38
C ARG A 969 -33.24 19.73 4.63
N LEU A 970 -32.34 19.32 5.52
CA LEU A 970 -31.13 20.08 5.88
C LEU A 970 -30.19 20.27 4.69
N HIS A 971 -30.12 19.29 3.79
CA HIS A 971 -29.16 19.26 2.68
C HIS A 971 -29.81 19.38 1.30
N ALA A 972 -31.02 19.94 1.23
CA ALA A 972 -31.82 19.94 0.00
C ALA A 972 -31.22 20.75 -1.16
N GLN A 973 -30.42 21.77 -0.86
CA GLN A 973 -29.83 22.69 -1.84
C GLN A 973 -28.35 22.38 -2.15
N GLU A 974 -27.82 21.28 -1.63
CA GLU A 974 -26.39 20.97 -1.75
C GLU A 974 -26.01 20.47 -3.15
N PHE A 975 -26.93 19.85 -3.88
CA PHE A 975 -26.70 19.30 -5.22
C PHE A 975 -27.80 19.67 -6.20
N SER A 976 -27.44 19.90 -7.46
CA SER A 976 -28.40 20.07 -8.54
C SER A 976 -29.02 18.72 -8.92
N THR A 977 -30.31 18.55 -8.58
CA THR A 977 -31.07 17.36 -8.96
C THR A 977 -31.17 17.22 -10.49
N LEU A 978 -31.38 18.32 -11.21
CA LEU A 978 -31.50 18.29 -12.68
C LEU A 978 -30.18 17.86 -13.35
N SER A 979 -29.04 18.37 -12.89
CA SER A 979 -27.73 17.96 -13.42
C SER A 979 -27.46 16.49 -13.11
N SER A 980 -27.82 16.02 -11.90
CA SER A 980 -27.71 14.59 -11.55
C SER A 980 -28.60 13.71 -12.45
N LEU A 981 -29.84 14.13 -12.70
CA LEU A 981 -30.77 13.43 -13.58
C LEU A 981 -30.28 13.40 -15.03
N SER A 982 -29.64 14.48 -15.51
CA SER A 982 -29.04 14.53 -16.86
C SER A 982 -27.91 13.50 -17.01
N GLU A 983 -27.04 13.39 -16.01
CA GLU A 983 -25.97 12.40 -16.01
C GLU A 983 -26.53 10.96 -15.94
N ILE A 984 -27.56 10.70 -15.12
CA ILE A 984 -28.24 9.39 -15.08
C ILE A 984 -28.94 9.08 -16.42
N TYR A 985 -29.55 10.09 -17.03
CA TYR A 985 -30.19 9.96 -18.34
C TYR A 985 -29.18 9.57 -19.41
N SER A 986 -27.93 10.05 -19.35
CA SER A 986 -26.90 9.66 -20.32
C SER A 986 -26.66 8.13 -20.35
N TYR A 987 -26.64 7.48 -19.17
CA TYR A 987 -26.57 6.02 -19.08
C TYR A 987 -27.86 5.37 -19.58
N THR A 988 -29.02 5.91 -19.17
CA THR A 988 -30.33 5.35 -19.55
C THR A 988 -30.55 5.42 -21.06
N HIS A 989 -30.13 6.50 -21.70
CA HIS A 989 -30.22 6.69 -23.14
C HIS A 989 -29.25 5.76 -23.89
N LYS A 990 -28.03 5.59 -23.36
CA LYS A 990 -27.02 4.70 -23.96
C LYS A 990 -27.46 3.23 -24.02
N TYR A 991 -28.19 2.77 -23.01
CA TYR A 991 -28.68 1.39 -22.89
C TYR A 991 -30.21 1.33 -22.93
N SER A 992 -30.82 2.20 -23.75
CA SER A 992 -32.28 2.39 -23.76
C SER A 992 -33.02 1.13 -24.18
N GLN A 993 -32.51 0.40 -25.17
CA GLN A 993 -33.12 -0.83 -25.67
C GLN A 993 -33.15 -1.91 -24.57
N GLU A 994 -32.01 -2.17 -23.94
CA GLU A 994 -31.88 -3.19 -22.91
C GLU A 994 -32.73 -2.85 -21.68
N ILE A 995 -32.86 -1.56 -21.36
CA ILE A 995 -33.72 -1.08 -20.27
C ILE A 995 -35.20 -1.27 -20.62
N VAL A 996 -35.62 -0.95 -21.85
CA VAL A 996 -36.99 -1.16 -22.31
C VAL A 996 -37.35 -2.64 -22.24
N ASP A 997 -36.49 -3.53 -22.71
CA ASP A 997 -36.71 -4.98 -22.68
C ASP A 997 -36.95 -5.48 -21.25
N VAL A 998 -36.14 -5.03 -20.28
CA VAL A 998 -36.31 -5.38 -18.86
C VAL A 998 -37.60 -4.79 -18.27
N LEU A 999 -37.96 -3.56 -18.66
CA LEU A 999 -39.22 -2.92 -18.21
C LEU A 999 -40.47 -3.61 -18.76
N GLU A 1000 -40.40 -4.23 -19.94
CA GLU A 1000 -41.51 -5.00 -20.51
C GLU A 1000 -41.66 -6.39 -19.87
N GLN A 1001 -40.54 -6.98 -19.45
CA GLN A 1001 -40.50 -8.25 -18.73
C GLN A 1001 -40.99 -8.12 -17.28
N ASP A 1002 -40.72 -7.00 -16.61
CA ASP A 1002 -41.17 -6.77 -15.24
C ASP A 1002 -42.69 -6.49 -15.14
N GLY A 1003 -43.39 -7.31 -14.36
CA GLY A 1003 -44.84 -7.26 -14.26
C GLY A 1003 -45.40 -5.97 -13.65
N VAL A 1004 -44.65 -5.29 -12.77
CA VAL A 1004 -45.06 -4.02 -12.15
C VAL A 1004 -44.80 -2.87 -13.12
N ALA A 1005 -43.65 -2.86 -13.77
CA ALA A 1005 -43.27 -1.86 -14.76
C ALA A 1005 -44.21 -1.86 -15.97
N ARG A 1006 -44.59 -3.04 -16.47
CA ARG A 1006 -45.56 -3.19 -17.56
C ARG A 1006 -46.95 -2.65 -17.19
N LYS A 1007 -47.45 -2.98 -15.98
CA LYS A 1007 -48.74 -2.45 -15.50
C LYS A 1007 -48.77 -0.92 -15.41
N GLN A 1008 -47.63 -0.30 -15.10
CA GLN A 1008 -47.49 1.15 -14.99
C GLN A 1008 -47.07 1.85 -16.29
N LYS A 1009 -46.92 1.08 -17.38
CA LYS A 1009 -46.50 1.53 -18.72
C LYS A 1009 -45.18 2.32 -18.68
N LEU A 1010 -44.19 1.82 -17.93
CA LEU A 1010 -42.94 2.55 -17.70
C LEU A 1010 -42.04 2.61 -18.93
N ALA A 1011 -42.01 1.56 -19.76
CA ALA A 1011 -41.28 1.56 -21.04
C ALA A 1011 -41.76 2.69 -21.97
N PHE A 1012 -43.08 2.77 -22.21
CA PHE A 1012 -43.68 3.85 -23.01
C PHE A 1012 -43.38 5.26 -22.47
N LYS A 1013 -43.40 5.44 -21.14
CA LYS A 1013 -43.05 6.73 -20.52
C LYS A 1013 -41.56 7.07 -20.71
N LEU A 1014 -40.67 6.09 -20.69
CA LEU A 1014 -39.25 6.30 -20.98
C LEU A 1014 -39.06 6.70 -22.45
N GLU A 1015 -39.73 6.04 -23.39
CA GLU A 1015 -39.71 6.43 -24.80
C GLU A 1015 -40.17 7.87 -25.02
N GLN A 1016 -41.25 8.30 -24.36
CA GLN A 1016 -41.70 9.69 -24.39
C GLN A 1016 -40.63 10.68 -23.92
N VAL A 1017 -39.89 10.33 -22.86
CA VAL A 1017 -38.77 11.14 -22.38
C VAL A 1017 -37.67 11.17 -23.44
N VAL A 1018 -37.31 10.03 -24.02
CA VAL A 1018 -36.26 9.94 -25.06
C VAL A 1018 -36.62 10.78 -26.29
N THR A 1019 -37.87 10.69 -26.75
CA THR A 1019 -38.37 11.55 -27.84
C THR A 1019 -38.27 13.02 -27.46
N LEU A 1020 -38.76 13.42 -26.27
CA LEU A 1020 -38.74 14.82 -25.86
C LEU A 1020 -37.32 15.39 -25.68
N MET A 1021 -36.35 14.53 -25.37
CA MET A 1021 -34.94 14.88 -25.17
C MET A 1021 -34.12 14.81 -26.47
N SER A 1022 -34.71 14.34 -27.58
CA SER A 1022 -34.01 14.16 -28.85
C SER A 1022 -33.86 15.48 -29.62
N PRO A 1023 -32.73 15.67 -30.32
CA PRO A 1023 -32.40 16.93 -30.97
C PRO A 1023 -33.36 17.37 -32.10
N ASP A 1024 -34.15 16.45 -32.65
CA ASP A 1024 -34.99 16.65 -33.84
C ASP A 1024 -36.49 16.90 -33.53
N SER A 1025 -36.83 17.30 -32.29
CA SER A 1025 -38.20 17.35 -31.76
C SER A 1025 -38.80 18.73 -31.56
#